data_AF-A0A812QI77-F1
#
_entry.id   AF-A0A812QI77-F1
#
_cell.length_a   1.000
_cell.length_b   1.000
_cell.length_c   1.000
_cell.angle_alpha   90.00
_cell.angle_beta   90.00
_cell.angle_gamma   90.00
#
_symmetry.space_group_name_H-M   'P 1'
#
loop_
_entity.id
_entity.type
_entity.pdbx_description
1 polymer ?
#
loop_
_entity_poly.entity_id
_entity_poly.type
_entity_poly.pdbx_seq_one_letter_code
_entity_poly.pdbx_strand_id
1 'polypeptide(L)'
;MARLRRLCLALAVWLCSSDSSLLAKSTDATQEVCGLEGAPESTQSARSARSASLAQLWIRREAGAFCGADLSELKTVTLLVHCRQTREVCELRRPLILSYEPFFREVRWLLSWPNSTSQLRAEEHLCEKLGDPYLCVTKVGKQLERDGTGSTGILYMHFDAVLAPCSFARRFDARKIGTFGSKAQLRWDTFEGLDRCNGINAVGFESLPNLHCPWHLWESNRQRLWDALAELRQAGVLSLPPELSQGCWTGYDDLFYLPWPALDTYGVLAEIFARHNVHHEIAGPTALAVTRSLKGLEMQDFACNLGVVKPLALQVVTAPDFVCGHEVHYQDDGMVEAVEAVIKGNTTLLLQAFADEKRNFLHILDWGVWGELPAMCILLGAGLALCLCPDIRDRVLFSYIVCAIYVLISVVIDLSMAVQSIQAPHEDYKFEPMCAVLLTELLKLVISLCLILYAQCSHSRTEMIPSADDVAWLVLPAGIFTLNNILVWWAIGRNDISTFGVFRDTMILWTAFLWRMVFGVPLGPTRLLAIAVLVFGLALNQLENLLQSRFSWPVLLVLLMTACNALGSVVNEFALKRRDGMDINVQNAILYAAAVVFTALLILVSGRGLDLYKHGFFEGFTRHTMFTVIMQAFAGLAVSRILKYSDAVQKNIAACLRGPILVVISPAFVRSSANILTFFSAVIVASGCAIYLHQGPVSTNNSIKDKSCSASY
;
A
#
# COMPACT_ATOMS: atom_id res chain seq x y z
N MET A 1 -38.31 18.85 0.93
CA MET A 1 -38.81 17.60 0.29
C MET A 1 -38.62 17.54 -1.22
N ALA A 2 -39.20 18.44 -2.04
CA ALA A 2 -39.09 18.35 -3.51
C ALA A 2 -37.64 18.41 -4.04
N ARG A 3 -36.79 19.26 -3.45
CA ARG A 3 -35.36 19.36 -3.80
C ARG A 3 -34.58 18.08 -3.49
N LEU A 4 -34.83 17.48 -2.31
CA LEU A 4 -34.18 16.24 -1.88
C LEU A 4 -34.64 15.03 -2.71
N ARG A 5 -35.95 14.93 -3.02
CA ARG A 5 -36.46 13.89 -3.95
C ARG A 5 -35.83 14.03 -5.33
N ARG A 6 -35.72 15.25 -5.89
CA ARG A 6 -35.03 15.49 -7.17
C ARG A 6 -33.55 15.13 -7.11
N LEU A 7 -32.87 15.43 -6.00
CA LEU A 7 -31.45 15.09 -5.81
C LEU A 7 -31.25 13.56 -5.75
N CYS A 8 -32.09 12.85 -4.98
CA CYS A 8 -32.02 11.39 -4.86
C CYS A 8 -32.39 10.71 -6.18
N LEU A 9 -33.39 11.23 -6.92
CA LEU A 9 -33.70 10.76 -8.27
C LEU A 9 -32.56 11.04 -9.26
N ALA A 10 -31.95 12.22 -9.22
CA ALA A 10 -30.83 12.56 -10.09
C ALA A 10 -29.63 11.64 -9.85
N LEU A 11 -29.33 11.32 -8.59
CA LEU A 11 -28.29 10.34 -8.25
C LEU A 11 -28.67 8.93 -8.69
N ALA A 12 -29.90 8.48 -8.46
CA ALA A 12 -30.38 7.17 -8.90
C ALA A 12 -30.34 7.03 -10.42
N VAL A 13 -30.67 8.09 -11.16
CA VAL A 13 -30.57 8.15 -12.64
C VAL A 13 -29.12 8.13 -13.08
N TRP A 14 -28.23 8.87 -12.42
CA TRP A 14 -26.79 8.89 -12.73
C TRP A 14 -26.12 7.52 -12.46
N LEU A 15 -26.54 6.83 -11.38
CA LEU A 15 -26.11 5.47 -11.05
C LEU A 15 -26.67 4.41 -12.00
N CYS A 16 -27.91 4.55 -12.49
CA CYS A 16 -28.47 3.67 -13.52
C CYS A 16 -27.91 3.93 -14.92
N SER A 17 -27.38 5.13 -15.20
CA SER A 17 -26.81 5.47 -16.52
C SER A 17 -25.35 5.04 -16.69
N SER A 18 -24.70 4.47 -15.68
CA SER A 18 -23.29 4.04 -15.74
C SER A 18 -23.09 2.61 -16.27
N ASP A 19 -24.17 1.89 -16.58
CA ASP A 19 -24.14 0.48 -17.00
C ASP A 19 -24.81 0.31 -18.36
N SER A 20 -24.15 0.71 -19.46
CA SER A 20 -24.52 0.27 -20.84
C SER A 20 -23.61 0.71 -22.00
N SER A 21 -22.42 1.27 -21.80
CA SER A 21 -21.64 1.79 -22.96
C SER A 21 -20.12 1.66 -22.92
N LEU A 22 -19.54 0.71 -22.18
CA LEU A 22 -18.07 0.46 -22.17
C LEU A 22 -17.65 -0.88 -22.79
N LEU A 23 -18.52 -1.48 -23.61
CA LEU A 23 -18.22 -2.62 -24.48
C LEU A 23 -18.50 -2.22 -25.94
N ALA A 24 -17.64 -1.38 -26.52
CA ALA A 24 -17.31 -1.34 -27.95
C ALA A 24 -16.60 -0.03 -28.31
N LYS A 25 -15.51 -0.15 -29.10
CA LYS A 25 -14.70 0.90 -29.78
C LYS A 25 -13.66 1.56 -28.85
N SER A 26 -12.37 1.65 -29.18
CA SER A 26 -11.74 1.79 -30.48
C SER A 26 -10.35 1.13 -30.53
N THR A 27 -10.13 0.36 -31.60
CA THR A 27 -8.84 0.17 -32.26
C THR A 27 -8.39 1.47 -32.95
N ASP A 28 -7.07 1.61 -33.10
CA ASP A 28 -6.30 2.52 -33.95
C ASP A 28 -6.21 4.02 -33.61
N ALA A 29 -5.02 4.44 -33.16
CA ALA A 29 -4.28 5.59 -33.71
C ALA A 29 -2.81 5.60 -33.22
N THR A 30 -1.93 5.19 -34.13
CA THR A 30 -0.55 5.65 -34.42
C THR A 30 0.16 6.68 -33.52
N GLN A 31 1.40 6.33 -33.18
CA GLN A 31 2.64 7.13 -33.26
C GLN A 31 2.51 8.66 -33.30
N GLU A 32 3.04 9.33 -32.28
CA GLU A 32 3.79 10.59 -32.48
C GLU A 32 4.93 10.69 -31.46
N VAL A 33 6.13 10.84 -32.02
CA VAL A 33 7.39 11.19 -31.38
C VAL A 33 7.49 12.72 -31.38
N CYS A 34 7.82 13.36 -30.24
CA CYS A 34 8.77 14.48 -30.11
C CYS A 34 8.58 15.26 -28.79
N GLY A 35 9.70 15.74 -28.23
CA GLY A 35 9.73 17.09 -27.63
C GLY A 35 10.09 17.18 -26.15
N LEU A 36 11.35 17.53 -25.89
CA LEU A 36 11.91 18.05 -24.64
C LEU A 36 11.27 19.39 -24.23
N GLU A 37 11.25 19.65 -22.91
CA GLU A 37 11.48 20.92 -22.17
C GLU A 37 10.92 20.72 -20.74
N GLY A 38 11.67 20.73 -19.64
CA GLY A 38 12.61 21.75 -19.15
C GLY A 38 11.97 22.46 -17.94
N ALA A 39 12.18 21.99 -16.70
CA ALA A 39 11.81 22.70 -15.46
C ALA A 39 12.50 22.12 -14.20
N PRO A 40 12.74 22.93 -13.14
CA PRO A 40 14.07 23.04 -12.54
C PRO A 40 14.29 22.27 -11.23
N GLU A 41 15.58 21.94 -11.05
CA GLU A 41 16.25 21.51 -9.83
C GLU A 41 16.13 22.57 -8.72
N SER A 42 15.70 22.17 -7.53
CA SER A 42 16.31 22.56 -6.24
C SER A 42 15.42 22.06 -5.11
N THR A 43 15.78 20.93 -4.47
CA THR A 43 15.41 20.59 -3.08
C THR A 43 15.94 19.22 -2.65
N GLN A 44 16.30 18.34 -3.60
CA GLN A 44 16.90 17.02 -3.29
C GLN A 44 18.36 17.08 -2.81
N SER A 45 19.12 18.13 -3.14
CA SER A 45 20.57 18.15 -2.83
C SER A 45 20.92 18.37 -1.35
N ALA A 46 19.98 18.86 -0.53
CA ALA A 46 20.29 19.25 0.85
C ALA A 46 20.05 18.15 1.90
N ARG A 47 19.25 17.12 1.59
CA ARG A 47 18.84 16.09 2.58
C ARG A 47 19.68 14.81 2.53
N SER A 48 20.20 14.42 1.37
CA SER A 48 21.12 13.27 1.24
C SER A 48 22.58 13.60 1.62
N ALA A 49 22.93 14.89 1.73
CA ALA A 49 24.27 15.32 2.13
C ALA A 49 24.63 14.98 3.59
N ARG A 50 23.63 14.71 4.45
CA ARG A 50 23.86 14.35 5.86
C ARG A 50 24.14 12.86 6.09
N SER A 51 23.65 11.96 5.24
CA SER A 51 23.97 10.53 5.31
C SER A 51 25.28 10.20 4.57
N ALA A 52 25.61 10.95 3.52
CA ALA A 52 26.86 10.79 2.76
C ALA A 52 28.13 11.14 3.57
N SER A 53 28.03 12.01 4.58
CA SER A 53 29.20 12.46 5.37
C SER A 53 29.70 11.42 6.40
N LEU A 54 28.88 10.44 6.78
CA LEU A 54 29.28 9.35 7.68
C LEU A 54 29.88 8.15 6.94
N ALA A 55 29.51 7.93 5.68
CA ALA A 55 30.04 6.85 4.85
C ALA A 55 31.47 7.11 4.34
N GLN A 56 31.87 8.37 4.16
CA GLN A 56 33.19 8.75 3.61
C GLN A 56 34.37 8.66 4.60
N LEU A 57 34.14 8.27 5.86
CA LEU A 57 35.14 8.32 6.92
C LEU A 57 35.82 6.98 7.26
N TRP A 58 35.78 5.99 6.37
CA TRP A 58 36.31 4.66 6.67
C TRP A 58 37.39 4.17 5.69
N ILE A 59 38.65 4.44 6.05
CA ILE A 59 39.84 3.84 5.43
C ILE A 59 40.38 2.73 6.34
N ARG A 60 40.45 1.52 5.77
CA ARG A 60 41.25 0.34 6.18
C ARG A 60 41.22 -0.08 7.66
N ARG A 61 40.23 -0.89 8.05
CA ARG A 61 40.49 -2.06 8.91
C ARG A 61 40.09 -3.33 8.16
N GLU A 62 40.74 -4.43 8.50
CA GLU A 62 40.58 -5.73 7.85
C GLU A 62 39.15 -6.28 8.03
N ALA A 63 38.37 -6.33 6.94
CA ALA A 63 37.02 -6.90 6.90
C ALA A 63 36.90 -8.34 7.43
N GLY A 64 38.00 -9.10 7.42
CA GLY A 64 38.05 -10.48 7.95
C GLY A 64 37.86 -10.56 9.47
N ALA A 65 38.28 -9.53 10.21
CA ALA A 65 38.09 -9.47 11.66
C ALA A 65 36.63 -9.15 12.06
N PHE A 66 35.83 -8.57 11.15
CA PHE A 66 34.46 -8.11 11.42
C PHE A 66 33.41 -9.21 11.36
N CYS A 67 33.61 -10.22 10.52
CA CYS A 67 32.55 -11.17 10.14
C CYS A 67 32.73 -12.59 10.72
N GLY A 68 33.91 -12.89 11.27
CA GLY A 68 34.27 -14.24 11.72
C GLY A 68 34.17 -15.31 10.62
N ALA A 69 34.12 -14.89 9.34
CA ALA A 69 34.03 -15.75 8.17
C ALA A 69 35.32 -15.63 7.35
N ASP A 70 35.69 -16.72 6.66
CA ASP A 70 36.81 -16.67 5.73
C ASP A 70 36.39 -15.90 4.46
N LEU A 71 37.00 -14.74 4.24
CA LEU A 71 36.78 -13.89 3.07
C LEU A 71 37.80 -14.14 1.96
N SER A 72 38.69 -15.14 2.11
CA SER A 72 39.79 -15.41 1.18
C SER A 72 39.31 -15.54 -0.26
N GLU A 73 38.21 -16.27 -0.49
CA GLU A 73 37.64 -16.47 -1.82
C GLU A 73 37.00 -15.19 -2.40
N LEU A 74 36.15 -14.47 -1.64
CA LEU A 74 35.52 -13.24 -2.14
C LEU A 74 36.54 -12.15 -2.49
N LYS A 75 37.65 -12.08 -1.74
CA LYS A 75 38.76 -11.16 -2.05
C LYS A 75 39.51 -11.48 -3.33
N THR A 76 39.23 -12.61 -3.96
CA THR A 76 39.72 -12.93 -5.30
C THR A 76 38.72 -12.58 -6.40
N VAL A 77 37.51 -12.12 -6.09
CA VAL A 77 36.44 -11.89 -7.07
C VAL A 77 36.26 -10.41 -7.37
N THR A 78 35.99 -10.09 -8.64
CA THR A 78 35.58 -8.75 -9.08
C THR A 78 34.06 -8.63 -9.02
N LEU A 79 33.54 -7.65 -8.29
CA LEU A 79 32.10 -7.34 -8.23
C LEU A 79 31.76 -6.30 -9.31
N LEU A 80 30.87 -6.65 -10.25
CA LEU A 80 30.31 -5.72 -11.23
C LEU A 80 28.90 -5.33 -10.80
N VAL A 81 28.68 -4.03 -10.57
CA VAL A 81 27.36 -3.50 -10.21
C VAL A 81 26.77 -2.75 -11.38
N HIS A 82 25.61 -3.20 -11.85
CA HIS A 82 24.96 -2.63 -13.03
C HIS A 82 23.77 -1.76 -12.64
N CYS A 83 23.90 -0.46 -12.92
CA CYS A 83 22.85 0.51 -12.72
C CYS A 83 22.11 0.78 -14.02
N ARG A 84 20.86 0.29 -14.09
CA ARG A 84 19.93 0.47 -15.22
C ARG A 84 19.01 1.71 -15.03
N GLN A 85 19.37 2.63 -14.13
CA GLN A 85 18.59 3.84 -13.78
C GLN A 85 19.30 5.14 -14.19
N THR A 86 18.65 6.29 -13.94
CA THR A 86 19.23 7.61 -14.21
C THR A 86 20.50 7.85 -13.39
N ARG A 87 21.38 8.73 -13.89
CA ARG A 87 22.66 9.08 -13.25
C ARG A 87 22.48 9.48 -11.80
N GLU A 88 21.46 10.26 -11.51
CA GLU A 88 21.20 10.79 -10.17
C GLU A 88 20.91 9.65 -9.19
N VAL A 89 20.10 8.66 -9.60
CA VAL A 89 19.79 7.47 -8.77
C VAL A 89 21.03 6.62 -8.55
N CYS A 90 21.82 6.42 -9.60
CA CYS A 90 23.07 5.65 -9.53
C CYS A 90 24.10 6.33 -8.59
N GLU A 91 24.32 7.63 -8.73
CA GLU A 91 25.24 8.38 -7.86
C GLU A 91 24.78 8.44 -6.42
N LEU A 92 23.47 8.55 -6.17
CA LEU A 92 22.90 8.57 -4.82
C LEU A 92 23.19 7.26 -4.07
N ARG A 93 23.09 6.10 -4.73
CA ARG A 93 23.36 4.79 -4.12
C ARG A 93 24.84 4.43 -4.08
N ARG A 94 25.69 5.18 -4.78
CA ARG A 94 27.11 4.86 -4.92
C ARG A 94 27.83 4.63 -3.59
N PRO A 95 27.72 5.52 -2.57
CA PRO A 95 28.43 5.32 -1.30
C PRO A 95 28.07 3.99 -0.61
N LEU A 96 26.81 3.58 -0.69
CA LEU A 96 26.34 2.33 -0.10
C LEU A 96 26.93 1.11 -0.81
N ILE A 97 26.98 1.13 -2.14
CA ILE A 97 27.57 0.05 -2.94
C ILE A 97 29.10 0.01 -2.80
N LEU A 98 29.78 1.15 -2.70
CA LEU A 98 31.23 1.17 -2.43
C LEU A 98 31.58 0.55 -1.07
N SER A 99 30.60 0.40 -0.16
CA SER A 99 30.81 -0.32 1.09
C SER A 99 31.11 -1.82 0.90
N TYR A 100 30.96 -2.37 -0.31
CA TYR A 100 31.40 -3.73 -0.66
C TYR A 100 32.91 -3.84 -0.94
N GLU A 101 33.63 -2.74 -1.20
CA GLU A 101 35.06 -2.74 -1.52
C GLU A 101 35.95 -3.55 -0.56
N PRO A 102 35.71 -3.56 0.78
CA PRO A 102 36.55 -4.33 1.70
C PRO A 102 36.43 -5.85 1.55
N PHE A 103 35.37 -6.35 0.90
CA PHE A 103 35.03 -7.77 0.81
C PHE A 103 35.44 -8.40 -0.53
N PHE A 104 35.51 -7.59 -1.58
CA PHE A 104 35.84 -8.01 -2.94
C PHE A 104 37.24 -7.53 -3.33
N ARG A 105 37.78 -8.09 -4.41
CA ARG A 105 39.06 -7.62 -4.96
C ARG A 105 38.94 -6.18 -5.46
N GLU A 106 37.87 -5.92 -6.20
CA GLU A 106 37.51 -4.65 -6.79
C GLU A 106 36.00 -4.60 -7.03
N VAL A 107 35.44 -3.40 -7.00
CA VAL A 107 34.04 -3.13 -7.31
C VAL A 107 34.00 -2.17 -8.50
N ARG A 108 33.31 -2.53 -9.58
CA ARG A 108 33.20 -1.73 -10.81
C ARG A 108 31.74 -1.41 -11.12
N TRP A 109 31.54 -0.31 -11.83
CA TRP A 109 30.22 0.18 -12.21
C TRP A 109 29.95 -0.04 -13.68
N LEU A 110 28.79 -0.64 -13.99
CA LEU A 110 28.24 -0.76 -15.33
C LEU A 110 27.06 0.21 -15.45
N LEU A 111 27.09 1.10 -16.43
CA LEU A 111 26.08 2.15 -16.63
C LEU A 111 25.40 2.00 -18.00
N SER A 112 24.08 2.07 -18.03
CA SER A 112 23.28 1.88 -19.26
C SER A 112 22.57 3.18 -19.68
N TRP A 113 23.27 4.12 -20.34
CA TRP A 113 22.67 5.38 -20.81
C TRP A 113 22.83 5.57 -22.34
N PRO A 114 21.74 5.80 -23.09
CA PRO A 114 21.76 5.80 -24.55
C PRO A 114 22.42 7.04 -25.20
N ASN A 115 22.75 8.10 -24.45
CA ASN A 115 23.22 9.40 -25.00
C ASN A 115 24.17 10.18 -24.06
N SER A 116 25.02 9.51 -23.29
CA SER A 116 25.94 10.23 -22.39
C SER A 116 27.22 10.66 -23.12
N THR A 117 27.31 11.95 -23.46
CA THR A 117 28.57 12.65 -23.77
C THR A 117 29.42 12.92 -22.51
N SER A 118 29.03 12.42 -21.34
CA SER A 118 29.80 12.56 -20.11
C SER A 118 31.01 11.62 -20.11
N GLN A 119 32.18 12.18 -19.79
CA GLN A 119 33.39 11.41 -19.46
C GLN A 119 33.07 10.46 -18.31
N LEU A 120 33.07 9.16 -18.59
CA LEU A 120 33.03 8.11 -17.58
C LEU A 120 34.30 8.20 -16.72
N ARG A 121 34.18 7.82 -15.44
CA ARG A 121 35.35 7.57 -14.62
C ARG A 121 36.11 6.34 -15.12
N ALA A 122 37.39 6.23 -14.76
CA ALA A 122 38.25 5.15 -15.22
C ALA A 122 37.73 3.75 -14.84
N GLU A 123 36.93 3.66 -13.78
CA GLU A 123 36.30 2.46 -13.26
C GLU A 123 34.88 2.18 -13.79
N GLU A 124 34.34 3.05 -14.65
CA GLU A 124 32.97 2.97 -15.17
C GLU A 124 32.96 2.49 -16.62
N HIS A 125 32.04 1.56 -16.92
CA HIS A 125 31.89 0.99 -18.26
C HIS A 125 30.48 1.25 -18.81
N LEU A 126 30.40 1.61 -20.10
CA LEU A 126 29.15 1.85 -20.80
C LEU A 126 28.55 0.54 -21.35
N CYS A 127 27.28 0.28 -21.03
CA CYS A 127 26.48 -0.76 -21.67
C CYS A 127 25.60 -0.10 -22.77
N GLU A 128 26.00 -0.24 -24.04
CA GLU A 128 25.38 0.44 -25.20
C GLU A 128 23.94 -0.01 -25.53
N LYS A 129 23.57 -1.27 -25.22
CA LYS A 129 22.20 -1.76 -25.37
C LYS A 129 21.51 -1.71 -24.01
N LEU A 130 20.42 -0.93 -23.91
CA LEU A 130 19.57 -0.90 -22.71
C LEU A 130 19.07 -2.32 -22.40
N GLY A 131 19.47 -2.86 -21.24
CA GLY A 131 18.65 -3.83 -20.53
C GLY A 131 19.25 -5.20 -20.25
N ASP A 132 20.28 -5.66 -20.96
CA ASP A 132 20.69 -7.07 -20.90
C ASP A 132 22.12 -7.24 -20.32
N PRO A 133 22.25 -7.72 -19.06
CA PRO A 133 23.56 -7.75 -18.38
C PRO A 133 24.50 -8.81 -18.93
N TYR A 134 24.00 -9.88 -19.54
CA TYR A 134 24.82 -10.97 -20.07
C TYR A 134 25.87 -10.49 -21.10
N LEU A 135 25.51 -9.54 -21.98
CA LEU A 135 26.46 -8.98 -22.95
C LEU A 135 27.44 -8.00 -22.29
N CYS A 136 26.94 -7.14 -21.38
CA CYS A 136 27.79 -6.14 -20.75
C CYS A 136 28.85 -6.78 -19.85
N VAL A 137 28.46 -7.78 -19.06
CA VAL A 137 29.37 -8.59 -18.24
C VAL A 137 30.43 -9.28 -19.08
N THR A 138 30.06 -9.82 -20.25
CA THR A 138 31.02 -10.43 -21.17
C THR A 138 32.05 -9.44 -21.68
N LYS A 139 31.61 -8.26 -22.15
CA LYS A 139 32.52 -7.22 -22.69
C LYS A 139 33.52 -6.75 -21.64
N VAL A 140 33.03 -6.43 -20.45
CA VAL A 140 33.87 -5.97 -19.34
C VAL A 140 34.75 -7.11 -18.83
N GLY A 141 34.24 -8.33 -18.75
CA GLY A 141 35.02 -9.48 -18.31
C GLY A 141 36.20 -9.80 -19.23
N LYS A 142 36.00 -9.77 -20.55
CA LYS A 142 37.10 -9.96 -21.51
C LYS A 142 38.15 -8.86 -21.42
N GLN A 143 37.79 -7.67 -20.93
CA GLN A 143 38.75 -6.61 -20.65
C GLN A 143 39.52 -6.91 -19.35
N LEU A 144 38.82 -7.23 -18.26
CA LEU A 144 39.43 -7.55 -16.96
C LEU A 144 40.35 -8.78 -16.98
N GLU A 145 40.02 -9.77 -17.81
CA GLU A 145 40.86 -10.95 -18.03
C GLU A 145 42.15 -10.58 -18.78
N ARG A 146 42.05 -9.74 -19.82
CA ARG A 146 43.21 -9.23 -20.57
C ARG A 146 44.12 -8.33 -19.74
N ASP A 147 43.53 -7.52 -18.87
CA ASP A 147 44.25 -6.61 -17.98
C ASP A 147 45.00 -7.35 -16.86
N GLY A 148 44.83 -8.68 -16.74
CA GLY A 148 45.59 -9.50 -15.80
C GLY A 148 45.29 -9.15 -14.35
N THR A 149 44.01 -8.85 -14.05
CA THR A 149 43.58 -8.32 -12.76
C THR A 149 43.90 -9.21 -11.57
N GLY A 150 44.21 -10.50 -11.76
CA GLY A 150 44.47 -11.47 -10.69
C GLY A 150 43.20 -11.88 -9.93
N SER A 151 42.03 -11.60 -10.52
CA SER A 151 40.73 -12.06 -10.04
C SER A 151 40.52 -13.55 -10.42
N THR A 152 39.61 -14.26 -9.77
CA THR A 152 39.19 -15.64 -10.11
C THR A 152 37.94 -15.67 -11.01
N GLY A 153 37.20 -14.57 -11.06
CA GLY A 153 36.00 -14.44 -11.86
C GLY A 153 35.20 -13.16 -11.55
N ILE A 154 33.99 -13.12 -12.08
CA ILE A 154 33.09 -11.97 -11.98
C ILE A 154 31.83 -12.35 -11.21
N LEU A 155 31.53 -11.61 -10.15
CA LEU A 155 30.20 -11.58 -9.55
C LEU A 155 29.45 -10.39 -10.13
N TYR A 156 28.39 -10.64 -10.88
CA TYR A 156 27.46 -9.63 -11.35
C TYR A 156 26.37 -9.38 -10.31
N MET A 157 25.99 -8.12 -10.09
CA MET A 157 24.89 -7.70 -9.22
C MET A 157 24.13 -6.52 -9.84
N HIS A 158 22.81 -6.58 -9.81
CA HIS A 158 21.94 -5.46 -10.16
C HIS A 158 21.88 -4.42 -9.03
N PHE A 159 21.71 -3.13 -9.37
CA PHE A 159 21.85 -2.02 -8.42
C PHE A 159 20.77 -1.95 -7.30
N ASP A 160 19.70 -2.73 -7.42
CA ASP A 160 18.62 -2.87 -6.43
C ASP A 160 18.66 -4.23 -5.69
N ALA A 161 19.66 -5.06 -5.95
CA ALA A 161 19.94 -6.25 -5.17
C ALA A 161 20.81 -5.89 -3.94
N VAL A 162 20.72 -6.73 -2.91
CA VAL A 162 21.56 -6.65 -1.70
C VAL A 162 22.22 -8.00 -1.43
N LEU A 163 23.46 -7.94 -0.95
CA LEU A 163 24.29 -9.07 -0.59
C LEU A 163 24.79 -8.88 0.85
N ALA A 164 24.71 -9.93 1.66
CA ALA A 164 25.32 -9.98 2.99
C ALA A 164 26.71 -10.63 2.88
N PRO A 165 27.83 -9.88 2.78
CA PRO A 165 29.13 -10.46 2.42
C PRO A 165 29.59 -11.55 3.39
N CYS A 166 29.29 -11.35 4.67
CA CYS A 166 29.65 -12.26 5.76
C CYS A 166 28.97 -13.64 5.62
N SER A 167 27.66 -13.63 5.36
CA SER A 167 26.86 -14.85 5.18
C SER A 167 27.14 -15.50 3.84
N PHE A 168 27.32 -14.68 2.80
CA PHE A 168 27.61 -15.11 1.44
C PHE A 168 28.96 -15.84 1.34
N ALA A 169 30.01 -15.32 1.98
CA ALA A 169 31.34 -15.92 1.99
C ALA A 169 31.35 -17.38 2.48
N ARG A 170 30.48 -17.73 3.44
CA ARG A 170 30.41 -19.09 4.00
C ARG A 170 29.88 -20.14 3.01
N ARG A 171 29.23 -19.70 1.93
CA ARG A 171 28.54 -20.57 0.96
C ARG A 171 29.09 -20.44 -0.46
N PHE A 172 29.97 -19.48 -0.69
CA PHE A 172 30.51 -19.15 -2.00
C PHE A 172 31.74 -20.02 -2.30
N ASP A 173 31.75 -20.67 -3.47
CA ASP A 173 32.90 -21.38 -4.05
C ASP A 173 33.26 -20.74 -5.41
N ALA A 174 34.44 -20.15 -5.50
CA ALA A 174 34.92 -19.46 -6.70
C ALA A 174 35.17 -20.39 -7.90
N ARG A 175 35.14 -21.72 -7.72
CA ARG A 175 35.32 -22.70 -8.80
C ARG A 175 34.01 -23.06 -9.49
N LYS A 176 32.87 -22.69 -8.91
CA LYS A 176 31.53 -23.04 -9.39
C LYS A 176 30.90 -21.86 -10.10
N ILE A 177 29.99 -22.12 -11.04
CA ILE A 177 29.13 -21.07 -11.60
C ILE A 177 28.02 -20.77 -10.59
N GLY A 178 27.80 -19.51 -10.24
CA GLY A 178 26.85 -19.13 -9.20
C GLY A 178 25.58 -18.43 -9.73
N THR A 179 24.45 -18.62 -9.06
CA THR A 179 23.15 -18.05 -9.46
C THR A 179 22.31 -17.52 -8.29
N PHE A 180 21.53 -16.44 -8.54
CA PHE A 180 20.58 -15.81 -7.62
C PHE A 180 19.36 -16.68 -7.20
N GLY A 181 19.53 -17.52 -6.19
CA GLY A 181 18.60 -18.61 -5.86
C GLY A 181 17.08 -18.41 -5.83
N SER A 182 16.37 -19.41 -6.37
CA SER A 182 15.46 -20.30 -5.63
C SER A 182 15.30 -21.59 -6.46
N LYS A 183 14.57 -22.61 -5.99
CA LYS A 183 14.17 -23.80 -6.78
C LYS A 183 13.59 -23.49 -8.19
N ALA A 184 13.25 -22.23 -8.47
CA ALA A 184 12.73 -21.74 -9.73
C ALA A 184 13.78 -21.29 -10.77
N GLN A 185 15.03 -21.00 -10.39
CA GLN A 185 16.00 -20.31 -11.27
C GLN A 185 16.74 -21.24 -12.24
N LEU A 186 16.62 -22.53 -12.00
CA LEU A 186 16.96 -23.59 -12.92
C LEU A 186 15.67 -24.36 -13.17
N ARG A 187 14.62 -23.66 -13.60
CA ARG A 187 13.46 -24.36 -14.14
C ARG A 187 13.77 -24.72 -15.58
N TRP A 188 13.88 -26.02 -15.80
CA TRP A 188 13.91 -26.56 -17.14
C TRP A 188 12.48 -26.58 -17.69
N ASP A 189 12.17 -25.64 -18.56
CA ASP A 189 10.85 -25.51 -19.14
C ASP A 189 10.84 -26.11 -20.54
N THR A 190 10.08 -27.20 -20.71
CA THR A 190 9.83 -27.77 -22.03
C THR A 190 8.79 -26.93 -22.76
N PHE A 191 8.97 -26.73 -24.06
CA PHE A 191 8.03 -25.92 -24.85
C PHE A 191 6.63 -26.57 -24.98
N GLU A 192 6.45 -27.80 -24.50
CA GLU A 192 5.18 -28.53 -24.40
C GLU A 192 4.49 -28.39 -23.02
N GLY A 193 5.21 -27.92 -21.98
CA GLY A 193 4.66 -27.69 -20.64
C GLY A 193 3.88 -26.38 -20.48
N LEU A 194 3.80 -25.56 -21.54
CA LEU A 194 3.27 -24.20 -21.49
C LEU A 194 1.76 -24.08 -21.27
N ASP A 195 0.98 -25.13 -21.51
CA ASP A 195 -0.44 -25.17 -21.11
C ASP A 195 -0.62 -25.33 -19.59
N ARG A 196 0.46 -25.67 -18.85
CA ARG A 196 0.44 -25.87 -17.40
C ARG A 196 0.85 -24.66 -16.57
N CYS A 197 0.98 -23.46 -17.17
CA CYS A 197 0.80 -22.23 -16.40
C CYS A 197 -0.65 -22.03 -15.91
N ASN A 198 -1.56 -22.96 -16.24
CA ASN A 198 -2.87 -23.11 -15.60
C ASN A 198 -2.90 -24.15 -14.44
N GLY A 199 -1.76 -24.75 -14.05
CA GLY A 199 -1.79 -25.88 -13.11
C GLY A 199 -0.48 -26.24 -12.42
N ILE A 200 0.42 -25.29 -12.19
CA ILE A 200 1.54 -25.48 -11.25
C ILE A 200 1.05 -24.97 -9.90
N ASN A 201 0.44 -25.87 -9.14
CA ASN A 201 0.36 -25.70 -7.72
C ASN A 201 1.74 -25.93 -7.08
N ALA A 202 2.07 -25.04 -6.13
CA ALA A 202 2.95 -25.20 -4.98
C ALA A 202 4.34 -25.80 -5.21
N VAL A 203 5.44 -25.06 -5.04
CA VAL A 203 5.80 -24.43 -3.76
C VAL A 203 6.44 -23.06 -4.02
N GLY A 204 5.69 -21.97 -3.81
CA GLY A 204 6.27 -20.62 -3.70
C GLY A 204 5.60 -19.49 -4.49
N PHE A 205 4.66 -19.78 -5.40
CA PHE A 205 4.06 -18.76 -6.28
C PHE A 205 2.52 -18.67 -6.20
N GLU A 206 1.89 -19.30 -5.20
CA GLU A 206 0.42 -19.38 -5.10
C GLU A 206 -0.29 -18.20 -4.38
N SER A 207 0.43 -17.25 -3.77
CA SER A 207 -0.21 -16.22 -2.93
C SER A 207 -0.55 -14.90 -3.64
N LEU A 208 -0.56 -14.85 -4.98
CA LEU A 208 -0.53 -13.57 -5.70
C LEU A 208 -1.61 -13.50 -6.80
N PRO A 209 -2.78 -12.88 -6.54
CA PRO A 209 -3.95 -12.95 -7.42
C PRO A 209 -3.88 -12.15 -8.74
N ASN A 210 -2.74 -11.57 -9.12
CA ASN A 210 -2.67 -10.62 -10.26
C ASN A 210 -1.37 -10.69 -11.09
N LEU A 211 -0.65 -11.82 -11.12
CA LEU A 211 0.44 -11.96 -12.08
C LEU A 211 -0.13 -12.33 -13.47
N HIS A 212 -0.48 -11.32 -14.26
CA HIS A 212 -0.63 -11.50 -15.71
C HIS A 212 0.75 -11.88 -16.28
N CYS A 213 1.04 -13.17 -16.46
CA CYS A 213 2.13 -13.59 -17.34
C CYS A 213 1.84 -13.03 -18.75
N PRO A 214 2.68 -12.13 -19.30
CA PRO A 214 2.43 -11.58 -20.61
C PRO A 214 2.76 -12.65 -21.64
N TRP A 215 1.73 -13.31 -22.18
CA TRP A 215 1.86 -14.31 -23.25
C TRP A 215 2.69 -13.79 -24.44
N HIS A 216 2.72 -12.47 -24.66
CA HIS A 216 3.51 -11.79 -25.70
C HIS A 216 5.04 -11.83 -25.49
N LEU A 217 5.53 -11.90 -24.25
CA LEU A 217 6.96 -11.99 -23.96
C LEU A 217 7.51 -13.38 -24.31
N TRP A 218 6.72 -14.44 -24.18
CA TRP A 218 7.21 -15.82 -24.33
C TRP A 218 7.19 -16.33 -25.77
N GLU A 219 6.13 -16.03 -26.51
CA GLU A 219 6.02 -16.49 -27.91
C GLU A 219 7.04 -15.80 -28.83
N SER A 220 7.31 -14.52 -28.58
CA SER A 220 8.33 -13.75 -29.30
C SER A 220 9.77 -14.15 -28.94
N ASN A 221 10.04 -14.56 -27.69
CA ASN A 221 11.37 -15.00 -27.27
C ASN A 221 11.68 -16.46 -27.65
N ARG A 222 10.68 -17.34 -27.76
CA ARG A 222 10.85 -18.71 -28.26
C ARG A 222 11.51 -18.71 -29.64
N GLN A 223 10.97 -17.94 -30.58
CA GLN A 223 11.52 -17.87 -31.93
C GLN A 223 12.95 -17.30 -31.93
N ARG A 224 13.19 -16.21 -31.20
CA ARG A 224 14.52 -15.58 -31.08
C ARG A 224 15.57 -16.53 -30.49
N LEU A 225 15.20 -17.32 -29.50
CA LEU A 225 16.08 -18.34 -28.92
C LEU A 225 16.39 -19.44 -29.94
N TRP A 226 15.39 -19.91 -30.69
CA TRP A 226 15.61 -20.93 -31.73
C TRP A 226 16.49 -20.43 -32.87
N ASP A 227 16.31 -19.18 -33.30
CA ASP A 227 17.14 -18.56 -34.33
C ASP A 227 18.59 -18.44 -33.85
N ALA A 228 18.80 -18.06 -32.57
CA ALA A 228 20.11 -18.05 -31.93
C ALA A 228 20.75 -19.45 -31.84
N LEU A 229 19.98 -20.47 -31.43
CA LEU A 229 20.47 -21.85 -31.33
C LEU A 229 20.75 -22.46 -32.72
N ALA A 230 19.97 -22.09 -33.74
CA ALA A 230 20.21 -22.50 -35.12
C ALA A 230 21.53 -21.91 -35.63
N GLU A 231 21.80 -20.64 -35.34
CA GLU A 231 23.07 -20.02 -35.68
C GLU A 231 24.26 -20.70 -34.97
N LEU A 232 24.12 -21.01 -33.68
CA LEU A 232 25.13 -21.76 -32.92
C LEU A 232 25.46 -23.12 -33.55
N ARG A 233 24.44 -23.84 -34.03
CA ARG A 233 24.60 -25.14 -34.71
C ARG A 233 25.25 -24.97 -36.08
N GLN A 234 24.85 -23.97 -36.86
CA GLN A 234 25.39 -23.72 -38.20
C GLN A 234 26.85 -23.27 -38.16
N ALA A 235 27.20 -22.46 -37.16
CA ALA A 235 28.56 -21.97 -37.00
C ALA A 235 29.53 -23.04 -36.45
N GLY A 236 29.02 -24.21 -36.02
CA GLY A 236 29.84 -25.32 -35.51
C GLY A 236 30.63 -24.99 -34.23
N VAL A 237 30.26 -23.91 -33.53
CA VAL A 237 31.09 -23.30 -32.48
C VAL A 237 31.05 -24.09 -31.18
N LEU A 238 29.93 -24.79 -30.88
CA LEU A 238 29.74 -25.55 -29.64
C LEU A 238 28.82 -26.77 -29.86
N SER A 239 29.17 -27.92 -29.28
CA SER A 239 28.30 -29.11 -29.22
C SER A 239 27.22 -28.93 -28.16
N LEU A 240 26.15 -28.20 -28.49
CA LEU A 240 25.08 -27.88 -27.55
C LEU A 240 24.49 -29.14 -26.89
N PRO A 241 24.21 -29.09 -25.57
CA PRO A 241 23.48 -30.14 -24.87
C PRO A 241 22.19 -30.54 -25.62
N PRO A 242 21.93 -31.85 -25.85
CA PRO A 242 20.72 -32.32 -26.53
C PRO A 242 19.44 -31.78 -25.90
N GLU A 243 19.45 -31.51 -24.60
CA GLU A 243 18.34 -31.03 -23.81
C GLU A 243 17.80 -29.71 -24.37
N LEU A 244 18.64 -28.78 -24.87
CA LEU A 244 18.23 -27.52 -25.51
C LEU A 244 17.31 -27.68 -26.72
N SER A 245 17.23 -28.88 -27.30
CA SER A 245 16.28 -29.16 -28.38
C SER A 245 14.82 -29.29 -27.90
N GLN A 246 14.60 -29.40 -26.60
CA GLN A 246 13.28 -29.67 -25.99
C GLN A 246 12.80 -28.55 -25.05
N GLY A 247 13.67 -27.61 -24.67
CA GLY A 247 13.36 -26.59 -23.67
C GLY A 247 14.45 -25.54 -23.45
N CYS A 248 14.25 -24.66 -22.48
CA CYS A 248 15.23 -23.66 -22.04
C CYS A 248 15.27 -23.52 -20.52
N TRP A 249 16.29 -22.82 -20.02
CA TRP A 249 16.38 -22.45 -18.61
C TRP A 249 15.90 -21.02 -18.42
N THR A 250 15.04 -20.82 -17.42
CA THR A 250 14.47 -19.52 -17.07
C THR A 250 14.83 -19.19 -15.62
N GLY A 251 15.01 -17.89 -15.33
CA GLY A 251 15.34 -17.44 -13.99
C GLY A 251 15.80 -15.99 -13.95
N TYR A 252 16.00 -15.47 -12.74
CA TYR A 252 16.51 -14.12 -12.50
C TYR A 252 17.96 -13.97 -12.92
N ASP A 253 18.33 -12.85 -13.54
CA ASP A 253 19.71 -12.54 -13.90
C ASP A 253 20.34 -11.41 -13.07
N ASP A 254 19.64 -10.95 -12.03
CA ASP A 254 20.05 -9.82 -11.19
C ASP A 254 21.26 -10.11 -10.27
N LEU A 255 21.66 -11.36 -10.09
CA LEU A 255 22.91 -11.74 -9.42
C LEU A 255 23.44 -13.08 -9.96
N PHE A 256 24.67 -13.14 -10.44
CA PHE A 256 25.27 -14.41 -10.84
C PHE A 256 26.80 -14.32 -10.81
N TYR A 257 27.45 -15.48 -10.72
CA TYR A 257 28.91 -15.57 -10.72
C TYR A 257 29.44 -16.39 -11.88
N LEU A 258 30.43 -15.85 -12.58
CA LEU A 258 31.14 -16.44 -13.69
C LEU A 258 32.63 -16.58 -13.37
N PRO A 259 33.16 -17.80 -13.21
CA PRO A 259 34.60 -18.03 -13.11
C PRO A 259 35.25 -17.86 -14.49
N TRP A 260 36.52 -17.43 -14.56
CA TRP A 260 37.19 -17.19 -15.84
C TRP A 260 37.16 -18.35 -16.84
N PRO A 261 37.31 -19.63 -16.45
CA PRO A 261 37.20 -20.76 -17.36
C PRO A 261 35.84 -20.86 -18.11
N ALA A 262 34.80 -20.22 -17.56
CA ALA A 262 33.46 -20.15 -18.15
C ALA A 262 33.26 -18.92 -19.06
N LEU A 263 34.04 -17.85 -18.91
CA LEU A 263 33.79 -16.56 -19.54
C LEU A 263 33.71 -16.63 -21.07
N ASP A 264 34.66 -17.31 -21.72
CA ASP A 264 34.69 -17.39 -23.18
C ASP A 264 33.44 -18.07 -23.75
N THR A 265 33.04 -19.20 -23.18
CA THR A 265 31.87 -19.96 -23.62
C THR A 265 30.59 -19.22 -23.33
N TYR A 266 30.48 -18.62 -22.13
CA TYR A 266 29.37 -17.74 -21.79
C TYR A 266 29.28 -16.56 -22.76
N GLY A 267 30.42 -15.98 -23.12
CA GLY A 267 30.51 -14.82 -23.99
C GLY A 267 30.07 -15.08 -25.42
N VAL A 268 30.42 -16.25 -25.99
CA VAL A 268 29.93 -16.68 -27.31
C VAL A 268 28.41 -16.79 -27.32
N LEU A 269 27.83 -17.40 -26.27
CA LEU A 269 26.38 -17.53 -26.13
C LEU A 269 25.71 -16.16 -25.96
N ALA A 270 26.27 -15.31 -25.10
CA ALA A 270 25.79 -13.96 -24.84
C ALA A 270 25.79 -13.08 -26.10
N GLU A 271 26.83 -13.14 -26.93
CA GLU A 271 26.92 -12.38 -28.18
C GLU A 271 25.87 -12.83 -29.22
N ILE A 272 25.60 -14.13 -29.30
CA ILE A 272 24.57 -14.65 -30.21
C ILE A 272 23.17 -14.32 -29.70
N PHE A 273 22.89 -14.54 -28.41
CA PHE A 273 21.62 -14.17 -27.79
C PHE A 273 21.33 -12.67 -27.93
N ALA A 274 22.34 -11.81 -27.77
CA ALA A 274 22.20 -10.36 -27.97
C ALA A 274 21.91 -9.96 -29.42
N ARG A 275 22.37 -10.73 -30.42
CA ARG A 275 22.09 -10.45 -31.84
C ARG A 275 20.65 -10.80 -32.20
N HIS A 276 20.11 -11.85 -31.59
CA HIS A 276 18.71 -12.27 -31.76
C HIS A 276 17.74 -11.60 -30.78
N ASN A 277 18.23 -10.70 -29.90
CA ASN A 277 17.44 -9.99 -28.88
C ASN A 277 16.65 -10.94 -27.97
N VAL A 278 17.30 -12.02 -27.51
CA VAL A 278 16.76 -12.93 -26.51
C VAL A 278 16.72 -12.23 -25.16
N HIS A 279 15.57 -12.26 -24.49
CA HIS A 279 15.38 -11.61 -23.20
C HIS A 279 16.32 -12.19 -22.13
N HIS A 280 16.83 -11.33 -21.24
CA HIS A 280 17.93 -11.67 -20.34
C HIS A 280 17.60 -12.71 -19.26
N GLU A 281 16.34 -12.78 -18.81
CA GLU A 281 15.83 -13.82 -17.90
C GLU A 281 15.75 -15.22 -18.55
N ILE A 282 16.01 -15.32 -19.85
CA ILE A 282 16.16 -16.58 -20.59
C ILE A 282 17.62 -16.73 -21.02
N ALA A 283 18.20 -15.69 -21.63
CA ALA A 283 19.54 -15.70 -22.18
C ALA A 283 20.62 -15.95 -21.11
N GLY A 284 20.56 -15.24 -19.97
CA GLY A 284 21.52 -15.37 -18.87
C GLY A 284 21.51 -16.76 -18.26
N PRO A 285 20.37 -17.24 -17.69
CA PRO A 285 20.27 -18.58 -17.11
C PRO A 285 20.59 -19.70 -18.10
N THR A 286 20.11 -19.60 -19.35
CA THR A 286 20.45 -20.57 -20.39
C THR A 286 21.94 -20.55 -20.71
N ALA A 287 22.57 -19.38 -20.85
CA ALA A 287 24.00 -19.29 -21.09
C ALA A 287 24.83 -19.88 -19.95
N LEU A 288 24.45 -19.63 -18.68
CA LEU A 288 25.10 -20.21 -17.50
C LEU A 288 24.99 -21.75 -17.51
N ALA A 289 23.79 -22.28 -17.72
CA ALA A 289 23.54 -23.72 -17.70
C ALA A 289 24.25 -24.46 -18.85
N VAL A 290 24.26 -23.88 -20.06
CA VAL A 290 24.99 -24.45 -21.21
C VAL A 290 26.49 -24.40 -20.98
N THR A 291 27.00 -23.26 -20.52
CA THR A 291 28.43 -23.10 -20.21
C THR A 291 28.88 -24.09 -19.16
N ARG A 292 28.08 -24.29 -18.11
CA ARG A 292 28.30 -25.31 -17.09
C ARG A 292 28.49 -26.69 -17.73
N SER A 293 27.53 -27.11 -18.56
CA SER A 293 27.55 -28.43 -19.20
C SER A 293 28.76 -28.62 -20.11
N LEU A 294 29.13 -27.60 -20.88
CA LEU A 294 30.23 -27.68 -21.85
C LEU A 294 31.61 -27.64 -21.19
N LYS A 295 31.74 -26.93 -20.05
CA LYS A 295 33.00 -26.80 -19.31
C LYS A 295 33.16 -27.83 -18.20
N GLY A 296 32.15 -28.67 -17.96
CA GLY A 296 32.17 -29.64 -16.85
C GLY A 296 32.21 -28.99 -15.47
N LEU A 297 31.61 -27.81 -15.34
CA LEU A 297 31.60 -27.05 -14.08
C LEU A 297 30.40 -27.46 -13.20
N GLU A 298 30.50 -27.20 -11.91
CA GLU A 298 29.36 -27.31 -11.00
C GLU A 298 28.62 -25.96 -10.88
N MET A 299 27.31 -26.02 -10.60
CA MET A 299 26.54 -24.83 -10.23
C MET A 299 26.42 -24.73 -8.71
N GLN A 300 26.41 -23.51 -8.22
CA GLN A 300 26.07 -23.18 -6.84
C GLN A 300 24.88 -22.22 -6.79
N ASP A 301 23.94 -22.53 -5.91
CA ASP A 301 22.79 -21.68 -5.61
C ASP A 301 23.13 -20.77 -4.42
N PHE A 302 23.01 -19.46 -4.60
CA PHE A 302 23.25 -18.47 -3.55
C PHE A 302 22.18 -18.45 -2.46
N ALA A 303 21.01 -19.07 -2.68
CA ALA A 303 19.86 -19.10 -1.79
C ALA A 303 19.35 -17.69 -1.42
N CYS A 304 19.22 -16.83 -2.43
CA CYS A 304 18.74 -15.46 -2.24
C CYS A 304 17.23 -15.41 -2.01
N ASN A 305 16.77 -14.39 -1.28
CA ASN A 305 15.35 -14.11 -1.10
C ASN A 305 14.82 -13.27 -2.27
N LEU A 306 13.68 -13.67 -2.84
CA LEU A 306 13.08 -13.04 -4.03
C LEU A 306 11.82 -12.23 -3.69
N GLY A 307 11.70 -11.06 -4.29
CA GLY A 307 10.53 -10.18 -4.26
C GLY A 307 9.68 -10.41 -5.50
N VAL A 308 8.80 -11.42 -5.46
CA VAL A 308 8.02 -11.81 -6.64
C VAL A 308 6.85 -10.86 -6.92
N VAL A 309 6.30 -10.20 -5.89
CA VAL A 309 5.20 -9.21 -6.03
C VAL A 309 5.38 -7.96 -5.18
N LYS A 310 6.26 -8.00 -4.18
CA LYS A 310 6.56 -6.85 -3.35
C LYS A 310 8.08 -6.77 -3.12
N PRO A 311 8.61 -5.56 -2.92
CA PRO A 311 9.99 -5.34 -2.56
C PRO A 311 10.38 -6.14 -1.30
N LEU A 312 11.67 -6.40 -1.17
CA LEU A 312 12.24 -7.10 -0.02
C LEU A 312 11.86 -6.37 1.29
N ALA A 313 11.33 -7.11 2.26
CA ALA A 313 10.88 -6.55 3.54
C ALA A 313 12.05 -6.36 4.51
N LEU A 314 11.96 -5.35 5.38
CA LEU A 314 12.98 -5.01 6.37
C LEU A 314 13.33 -6.20 7.28
N GLN A 315 12.33 -6.95 7.71
CA GLN A 315 12.45 -8.15 8.55
C GLN A 315 13.26 -9.28 7.89
N VAL A 316 13.19 -9.38 6.56
CA VAL A 316 13.94 -10.38 5.78
C VAL A 316 15.40 -9.97 5.68
N VAL A 317 15.66 -8.70 5.37
CA VAL A 317 17.03 -8.15 5.28
C VAL A 317 17.75 -8.24 6.62
N THR A 318 17.03 -8.00 7.71
CA THR A 318 17.60 -7.99 9.06
C THR A 318 17.72 -9.39 9.69
N ALA A 319 17.26 -10.44 9.01
CA ALA A 319 17.34 -11.81 9.51
C ALA A 319 18.81 -12.25 9.69
N PRO A 320 19.14 -12.97 10.79
CA PRO A 320 20.52 -13.35 11.10
C PRO A 320 21.13 -14.32 10.09
N ASP A 321 20.31 -15.01 9.31
CA ASP A 321 20.69 -15.94 8.25
C ASP A 321 20.54 -15.35 6.84
N PHE A 322 20.25 -14.05 6.72
CA PHE A 322 20.14 -13.38 5.43
C PHE A 322 21.46 -13.48 4.63
N VAL A 323 21.34 -13.87 3.36
CA VAL A 323 22.48 -14.06 2.43
C VAL A 323 22.47 -13.03 1.32
N CYS A 324 21.34 -12.89 0.62
CA CYS A 324 21.14 -11.97 -0.50
C CYS A 324 19.65 -11.83 -0.80
N GLY A 325 19.27 -10.78 -1.54
CA GLY A 325 17.89 -10.62 -2.01
C GLY A 325 17.65 -9.42 -2.93
N HIS A 326 16.43 -9.37 -3.48
CA HIS A 326 15.94 -8.42 -4.50
C HIS A 326 14.40 -8.42 -4.44
N GLU A 327 13.66 -7.36 -4.77
CA GLU A 327 14.06 -5.99 -5.13
C GLU A 327 14.07 -5.09 -3.89
N VAL A 328 15.16 -4.37 -3.61
CA VAL A 328 15.23 -3.48 -2.44
C VAL A 328 14.70 -2.09 -2.79
N HIS A 329 13.71 -1.63 -2.03
CA HIS A 329 13.16 -0.27 -2.13
C HIS A 329 13.85 0.70 -1.17
N TYR A 330 14.79 1.48 -1.70
CA TYR A 330 15.60 2.45 -0.95
C TYR A 330 14.87 3.80 -0.68
N GLN A 331 13.54 3.81 -0.72
CA GLN A 331 12.72 4.98 -0.36
C GLN A 331 12.41 5.04 1.14
N ASP A 332 12.63 3.94 1.87
CA ASP A 332 12.46 3.83 3.32
C ASP A 332 13.82 4.00 4.03
N ASP A 333 13.93 5.00 4.92
CA ASP A 333 15.16 5.27 5.68
C ASP A 333 15.60 4.06 6.52
N GLY A 334 14.64 3.28 7.07
CA GLY A 334 14.95 2.08 7.84
C GLY A 334 15.55 0.96 6.99
N MET A 335 15.17 0.87 5.71
CA MET A 335 15.73 -0.10 4.77
C MET A 335 17.18 0.23 4.41
N VAL A 336 17.50 1.51 4.20
CA VAL A 336 18.88 1.95 3.90
C VAL A 336 19.81 1.61 5.05
N GLU A 337 19.41 1.91 6.29
CA GLU A 337 20.18 1.59 7.49
C GLU A 337 20.37 0.08 7.68
N ALA A 338 19.33 -0.72 7.42
CA ALA A 338 19.41 -2.17 7.51
C ALA A 338 20.35 -2.76 6.45
N VAL A 339 20.25 -2.32 5.19
CA VAL A 339 21.18 -2.74 4.14
C VAL A 339 22.61 -2.36 4.50
N GLU A 340 22.83 -1.14 4.98
CA GLU A 340 24.15 -0.70 5.42
C GLU A 340 24.69 -1.56 6.58
N ALA A 341 23.84 -1.93 7.54
CA ALA A 341 24.21 -2.81 8.65
C ALA A 341 24.56 -4.25 8.17
N VAL A 342 23.81 -4.77 7.20
CA VAL A 342 24.06 -6.07 6.56
C VAL A 342 25.40 -6.09 5.84
N ILE A 343 25.70 -5.06 5.04
CA ILE A 343 26.97 -4.94 4.32
C ILE A 343 28.13 -4.86 5.33
N LYS A 344 27.95 -4.09 6.41
CA LYS A 344 28.98 -3.90 7.45
C LYS A 344 29.15 -5.09 8.39
N GLY A 345 28.28 -6.10 8.34
CA GLY A 345 28.30 -7.24 9.28
C GLY A 345 28.08 -6.82 10.74
N ASN A 346 27.47 -5.66 10.99
CA ASN A 346 27.30 -5.13 12.34
C ASN A 346 26.05 -5.71 13.01
N THR A 347 26.22 -6.83 13.70
CA THR A 347 25.15 -7.49 14.47
C THR A 347 24.55 -6.59 15.53
N THR A 348 25.28 -5.60 16.06
CA THR A 348 24.78 -4.64 17.07
C THR A 348 23.79 -3.63 16.49
N LEU A 349 24.00 -3.21 15.25
CA LEU A 349 23.10 -2.29 14.53
C LEU A 349 21.90 -3.05 13.96
N LEU A 350 22.11 -4.29 13.49
CA LEU A 350 21.04 -5.24 13.20
C LEU A 350 20.19 -5.52 14.44
N LEU A 351 20.81 -5.73 15.62
CA LEU A 351 20.12 -5.87 16.90
C LEU A 351 19.48 -4.58 17.37
N GLN A 352 19.98 -3.39 17.02
CA GLN A 352 19.29 -2.12 17.32
C GLN A 352 18.10 -1.88 16.38
N ALA A 353 18.22 -2.19 15.08
CA ALA A 353 17.12 -2.17 14.13
C ALA A 353 16.05 -3.22 14.51
N PHE A 354 16.48 -4.46 14.82
CA PHE A 354 15.60 -5.50 15.36
C PHE A 354 15.07 -5.12 16.75
N ALA A 355 15.83 -4.48 17.64
CA ALA A 355 15.37 -4.12 18.99
C ALA A 355 14.55 -2.84 19.01
N ASP A 356 14.61 -1.99 17.99
CA ASP A 356 13.75 -0.82 17.82
C ASP A 356 12.47 -1.22 17.10
N GLU A 357 12.51 -2.12 16.11
CA GLU A 357 11.32 -2.77 15.55
C GLU A 357 10.66 -3.64 16.62
N LYS A 358 11.40 -4.47 17.36
CA LYS A 358 10.88 -5.33 18.43
C LYS A 358 10.55 -4.54 19.72
N ARG A 359 11.14 -3.37 20.01
CA ARG A 359 10.63 -2.48 21.08
C ARG A 359 9.33 -1.81 20.67
N ASN A 360 9.23 -1.32 19.44
CA ASN A 360 7.97 -0.77 18.94
C ASN A 360 6.92 -1.88 18.89
N PHE A 361 7.27 -3.08 18.41
CA PHE A 361 6.38 -4.24 18.33
C PHE A 361 6.01 -4.80 19.71
N LEU A 362 6.94 -4.90 20.67
CA LEU A 362 6.66 -5.33 22.05
C LEU A 362 5.92 -4.26 22.85
N HIS A 363 6.19 -2.95 22.67
CA HIS A 363 5.36 -1.90 23.29
C HIS A 363 3.97 -1.84 22.67
N ILE A 364 3.83 -2.04 21.36
CA ILE A 364 2.54 -2.11 20.67
C ILE A 364 1.79 -3.40 21.04
N LEU A 365 2.47 -4.54 21.25
CA LEU A 365 1.87 -5.79 21.74
C LEU A 365 1.49 -5.73 23.23
N ASP A 366 2.32 -5.13 24.08
CA ASP A 366 1.98 -4.90 25.49
C ASP A 366 0.80 -3.93 25.61
N TRP A 367 0.68 -2.93 24.73
CA TRP A 367 -0.52 -2.10 24.63
C TRP A 367 -1.72 -2.83 24.01
N GLY A 368 -1.49 -3.70 23.01
CA GLY A 368 -2.52 -4.51 22.37
C GLY A 368 -3.17 -5.53 23.32
N VAL A 369 -2.45 -5.98 24.35
CA VAL A 369 -2.95 -6.95 25.35
C VAL A 369 -3.35 -6.29 26.68
N TRP A 370 -2.63 -5.25 27.14
CA TRP A 370 -2.87 -4.61 28.44
C TRP A 370 -3.35 -3.14 28.37
N GLY A 371 -3.15 -2.44 27.25
CA GLY A 371 -3.60 -1.06 27.02
C GLY A 371 -5.01 -0.94 26.42
N GLU A 372 -5.43 -1.91 25.59
CA GLU A 372 -6.78 -1.93 25.01
C GLU A 372 -7.85 -2.12 26.08
N LEU A 373 -7.67 -2.97 27.08
CA LEU A 373 -8.73 -3.33 28.03
C LEU A 373 -9.21 -2.16 28.93
N PRO A 374 -8.34 -1.34 29.56
CA PRO A 374 -8.78 -0.22 30.38
C PRO A 374 -9.38 0.92 29.55
N ALA A 375 -8.75 1.28 28.42
CA ALA A 375 -9.26 2.29 27.50
C ALA A 375 -10.59 1.85 26.87
N MET A 376 -10.71 0.56 26.52
CA MET A 376 -11.95 -0.07 26.07
C MET A 376 -13.02 0.03 27.15
N CYS A 377 -12.76 -0.37 28.39
CA CYS A 377 -13.76 -0.29 29.45
C CYS A 377 -14.22 1.15 29.71
N ILE A 378 -13.32 2.14 29.62
CA ILE A 378 -13.66 3.56 29.75
C ILE A 378 -14.51 4.04 28.57
N LEU A 379 -14.12 3.72 27.33
CA LEU A 379 -14.83 4.17 26.14
C LEU A 379 -16.15 3.42 25.92
N LEU A 380 -16.21 2.13 26.23
CA LEU A 380 -17.44 1.35 26.30
C LEU A 380 -18.34 1.90 27.39
N GLY A 381 -17.80 2.17 28.59
CA GLY A 381 -18.53 2.78 29.70
C GLY A 381 -19.10 4.15 29.31
N ALA A 382 -18.30 4.99 28.64
CA ALA A 382 -18.74 6.29 28.14
C ALA A 382 -19.79 6.15 27.01
N GLY A 383 -19.61 5.21 26.08
CA GLY A 383 -20.56 4.91 25.01
C GLY A 383 -21.88 4.37 25.54
N LEU A 384 -21.84 3.49 26.54
CA LEU A 384 -23.00 2.98 27.26
C LEU A 384 -23.68 4.10 28.06
N ALA A 385 -22.93 4.95 28.75
CA ALA A 385 -23.47 6.11 29.46
C ALA A 385 -24.17 7.09 28.50
N LEU A 386 -23.60 7.35 27.33
CA LEU A 386 -24.24 8.12 26.25
C LEU A 386 -25.54 7.46 25.75
N CYS A 387 -25.59 6.13 25.76
CA CYS A 387 -26.78 5.40 25.34
C CYS A 387 -27.88 5.41 26.39
N LEU A 388 -27.52 5.38 27.67
CA LEU A 388 -28.42 5.24 28.81
C LEU A 388 -28.88 6.56 29.41
N CYS A 389 -28.16 7.67 29.23
CA CYS A 389 -28.54 9.00 29.70
C CYS A 389 -29.48 9.68 28.69
N PRO A 390 -30.81 9.77 28.95
CA PRO A 390 -31.76 10.28 27.97
C PRO A 390 -31.89 11.81 27.99
N ASP A 391 -31.35 12.48 29.01
CA ASP A 391 -31.72 13.88 29.28
C ASP A 391 -30.58 14.67 29.95
N ILE A 392 -29.66 15.19 29.14
CA ILE A 392 -28.78 16.28 29.57
C ILE A 392 -29.50 17.59 29.27
N ARG A 393 -29.73 18.39 30.32
CA ARG A 393 -30.50 19.65 30.31
C ARG A 393 -29.96 20.70 29.32
N ASP A 394 -28.69 20.60 28.94
CA ASP A 394 -28.05 21.42 27.91
C ASP A 394 -27.72 20.58 26.66
N ARG A 395 -28.54 20.76 25.62
CA ARG A 395 -28.43 20.06 24.32
C ARG A 395 -27.11 20.37 23.61
N VAL A 396 -26.55 21.57 23.81
CA VAL A 396 -25.31 21.99 23.17
C VAL A 396 -24.12 21.30 23.82
N LEU A 397 -24.08 21.30 25.16
CA LEU A 397 -23.04 20.59 25.92
C LEU A 397 -23.07 19.08 25.61
N PHE A 398 -24.26 18.49 25.57
CA PHE A 398 -24.42 17.07 25.19
C PHE A 398 -23.82 16.77 23.81
N SER A 399 -24.12 17.61 22.82
CA SER A 399 -23.56 17.43 21.48
C SER A 399 -22.03 17.47 21.45
N TYR A 400 -21.39 18.36 22.21
CA TYR A 400 -19.93 18.40 22.28
C TYR A 400 -19.34 17.17 22.96
N ILE A 401 -19.95 16.71 24.05
CA ILE A 401 -19.52 15.49 24.75
C ILE A 401 -19.62 14.28 23.82
N VAL A 402 -20.74 14.11 23.11
CA VAL A 402 -20.93 13.00 22.17
C VAL A 402 -19.92 13.09 21.02
N CYS A 403 -19.66 14.28 20.48
CA CYS A 403 -18.64 14.50 19.46
C CYS A 403 -17.23 14.13 19.96
N ALA A 404 -16.86 14.53 21.18
CA ALA A 404 -15.56 14.21 21.76
C ALA A 404 -15.38 12.70 21.94
N ILE A 405 -16.40 12.01 22.48
CA ILE A 405 -16.39 10.56 22.63
C ILE A 405 -16.31 9.86 21.27
N TYR A 406 -17.07 10.32 20.27
CA TYR A 406 -16.97 9.79 18.91
C TYR A 406 -15.57 9.94 18.31
N VAL A 407 -14.93 11.11 18.47
CA VAL A 407 -13.56 11.34 17.98
C VAL A 407 -12.57 10.40 18.69
N LEU A 408 -12.68 10.25 20.02
CA LEU A 408 -11.85 9.33 20.79
C LEU A 408 -12.02 7.87 20.34
N ILE A 409 -13.26 7.39 20.21
CA ILE A 409 -13.56 6.04 19.69
C ILE A 409 -12.96 5.87 18.30
N SER A 410 -13.10 6.88 17.43
CA SER A 410 -12.59 6.81 16.06
C SER A 410 -11.06 6.76 15.99
N VAL A 411 -10.35 7.51 16.86
CA VAL A 411 -8.88 7.43 16.96
C VAL A 411 -8.46 6.03 17.42
N VAL A 412 -9.17 5.44 18.39
CA VAL A 412 -8.89 4.07 18.84
C VAL A 412 -9.14 3.05 17.73
N ILE A 413 -10.21 3.20 16.95
CA ILE A 413 -10.46 2.35 15.76
C ILE A 413 -9.29 2.47 14.76
N ASP A 414 -8.89 3.70 14.41
CA ASP A 414 -7.80 3.94 13.46
C ASP A 414 -6.49 3.31 13.96
N LEU A 415 -6.17 3.43 15.25
CA LEU A 415 -5.00 2.81 15.87
C LEU A 415 -5.09 1.28 15.86
N SER A 416 -6.21 0.68 16.24
CA SER A 416 -6.37 -0.78 16.25
C SER A 416 -6.33 -1.36 14.83
N MET A 417 -6.82 -0.63 13.82
CA MET A 417 -6.67 -1.03 12.41
C MET A 417 -5.21 -0.93 11.95
N ALA A 418 -4.49 0.14 12.34
CA ALA A 418 -3.06 0.28 12.05
C ALA A 418 -2.23 -0.86 12.68
N VAL A 419 -2.50 -1.22 13.94
CA VAL A 419 -1.84 -2.36 14.61
C VAL A 419 -2.10 -3.67 13.88
N GLN A 420 -3.34 -3.94 13.47
CA GLN A 420 -3.67 -5.13 12.68
C GLN A 420 -2.92 -5.17 11.34
N SER A 421 -2.74 -4.02 10.68
CA SER A 421 -1.98 -3.95 9.43
C SER A 421 -0.48 -4.22 9.60
N ILE A 422 0.08 -3.84 10.75
CA ILE A 422 1.50 -4.07 11.07
C ILE A 422 1.75 -5.53 11.49
N GLN A 423 0.79 -6.19 12.13
CA GLN A 423 0.91 -7.59 12.56
C GLN A 423 0.79 -8.61 11.41
N ALA A 424 0.24 -8.22 10.26
CA ALA A 424 0.10 -9.06 9.08
C ALA A 424 0.54 -8.31 7.79
N PRO A 425 1.84 -7.98 7.64
CA PRO A 425 2.32 -7.16 6.52
C PRO A 425 2.28 -7.87 5.15
N HIS A 426 2.06 -9.19 5.12
CA HIS A 426 2.14 -10.04 3.93
C HIS A 426 0.81 -10.68 3.47
N GLU A 427 -0.30 -10.45 4.17
CA GLU A 427 -1.63 -10.92 3.78
C GLU A 427 -2.60 -9.72 3.76
N ASP A 428 -3.47 -9.64 2.75
CA ASP A 428 -4.70 -8.85 2.88
C ASP A 428 -5.43 -9.30 4.16
N TYR A 429 -6.25 -8.42 4.77
CA TYR A 429 -6.98 -8.75 6.01
C TYR A 429 -7.51 -10.19 5.95
N LYS A 430 -7.11 -11.04 6.92
CA LYS A 430 -7.43 -12.48 6.90
C LYS A 430 -8.93 -12.79 6.93
N PHE A 431 -9.76 -11.78 7.20
CA PHE A 431 -11.22 -11.89 7.29
C PHE A 431 -11.92 -11.17 6.13
N GLU A 432 -13.07 -11.70 5.72
CA GLU A 432 -13.93 -11.04 4.73
C GLU A 432 -14.55 -9.76 5.32
N PRO A 433 -14.26 -8.57 4.78
CA PRO A 433 -14.69 -7.32 5.40
C PRO A 433 -16.20 -7.09 5.40
N MET A 434 -16.92 -7.65 4.42
CA MET A 434 -18.38 -7.58 4.35
C MET A 434 -19.05 -8.26 5.55
N CYS A 435 -18.41 -9.29 6.11
CA CYS A 435 -18.88 -9.98 7.32
C CYS A 435 -18.71 -9.10 8.55
N ALA A 436 -17.60 -8.36 8.64
CA ALA A 436 -17.37 -7.40 9.73
C ALA A 436 -18.39 -6.24 9.67
N VAL A 437 -18.72 -5.75 8.47
CA VAL A 437 -19.79 -4.75 8.25
C VAL A 437 -21.14 -5.31 8.71
N LEU A 438 -21.52 -6.50 8.25
CA LEU A 438 -22.79 -7.13 8.65
C LEU A 438 -22.90 -7.31 10.17
N LEU A 439 -21.82 -7.76 10.81
CA LEU A 439 -21.77 -7.95 12.26
C LEU A 439 -21.87 -6.61 13.02
N THR A 440 -21.25 -5.55 12.49
CA THR A 440 -21.36 -4.19 13.04
C THR A 440 -22.80 -3.68 12.99
N GLU A 441 -23.50 -3.85 11.86
CA GLU A 441 -24.91 -3.45 11.73
C GLU A 441 -25.83 -4.29 12.63
N LEU A 442 -25.58 -5.59 12.74
CA LEU A 442 -26.34 -6.48 13.62
C LEU A 442 -26.15 -6.08 15.10
N LEU A 443 -24.93 -5.78 15.52
CA LEU A 443 -24.65 -5.36 16.89
C LEU A 443 -25.35 -4.04 17.23
N LYS A 444 -25.33 -3.05 16.31
CA LYS A 444 -26.07 -1.79 16.49
C LYS A 444 -27.58 -2.01 16.59
N LEU A 445 -28.13 -2.93 15.80
CA LEU A 445 -29.54 -3.31 15.88
C LEU A 445 -29.87 -3.92 17.25
N VAL A 446 -29.09 -4.91 17.69
CA VAL A 446 -29.29 -5.57 19.00
C VAL A 446 -29.22 -4.54 20.14
N ILE A 447 -28.21 -3.67 20.14
CA ILE A 447 -28.08 -2.62 21.17
C ILE A 447 -29.28 -1.68 21.14
N SER A 448 -29.72 -1.26 19.95
CA SER A 448 -30.89 -0.36 19.80
C SER A 448 -32.17 -1.01 20.33
N LEU A 449 -32.39 -2.30 20.04
CA LEU A 449 -33.53 -3.06 20.56
C LEU A 449 -33.47 -3.20 22.09
N CYS A 450 -32.30 -3.50 22.65
CA CYS A 450 -32.10 -3.54 24.11
C CYS A 450 -32.41 -2.19 24.78
N LEU A 451 -32.00 -1.08 24.17
CA LEU A 451 -32.30 0.26 24.68
C LEU A 451 -33.80 0.59 24.64
N ILE A 452 -34.52 0.14 23.60
CA ILE A 452 -35.97 0.26 23.53
C ILE A 452 -36.64 -0.53 24.66
N LEU A 453 -36.24 -1.79 24.86
CA LEU A 453 -36.78 -2.65 25.93
C LEU A 453 -36.51 -2.05 27.31
N TYR A 454 -35.31 -1.53 27.54
CA TYR A 454 -34.96 -0.85 28.78
C TYR A 454 -35.83 0.40 29.02
N ALA A 455 -36.04 1.23 28.00
CA ALA A 455 -36.88 2.43 28.10
C ALA A 455 -38.34 2.09 28.43
N GLN A 456 -38.88 1.01 27.84
CA GLN A 456 -40.21 0.49 28.15
C GLN A 456 -40.32 0.01 29.60
N CYS A 457 -39.33 -0.72 30.09
CA CYS A 457 -39.29 -1.19 31.49
C CYS A 457 -39.20 -0.04 32.49
N SER A 458 -38.46 1.03 32.13
CA SER A 458 -38.27 2.22 32.96
C SER A 458 -39.47 3.19 32.99
N HIS A 459 -40.64 2.80 32.45
CA HIS A 459 -41.84 3.65 32.35
C HIS A 459 -41.63 4.99 31.61
N SER A 460 -40.58 5.11 30.80
CA SER A 460 -40.42 6.25 29.91
C SER A 460 -41.37 6.06 28.72
N ARG A 461 -42.27 7.02 28.48
CA ARG A 461 -43.19 6.98 27.32
C ARG A 461 -42.36 7.00 26.03
N THR A 462 -42.18 5.85 25.42
CA THR A 462 -41.71 5.76 24.03
C THR A 462 -42.91 5.99 23.12
N GLU A 463 -42.91 7.08 22.34
CA GLU A 463 -43.91 7.25 21.27
C GLU A 463 -43.65 6.19 20.20
N MET A 464 -44.45 5.12 20.22
CA MET A 464 -44.10 3.86 19.59
C MET A 464 -45.11 3.43 18.51
N ILE A 465 -45.29 4.23 17.46
CA ILE A 465 -45.72 3.71 16.14
C ILE A 465 -45.07 4.57 15.02
N PRO A 466 -44.04 4.05 14.33
CA PRO A 466 -43.50 4.70 13.14
C PRO A 466 -44.50 4.59 11.98
N SER A 467 -44.67 5.68 11.22
CA SER A 467 -45.47 5.63 9.98
C SER A 467 -44.68 4.99 8.83
N ALA A 468 -45.36 4.51 7.79
CA ALA A 468 -44.68 3.98 6.61
C ALA A 468 -43.75 5.01 5.93
N ASP A 469 -44.11 6.29 5.98
CA ASP A 469 -43.25 7.37 5.47
C ASP A 469 -42.01 7.56 6.36
N ASP A 470 -42.15 7.49 7.69
CA ASP A 470 -40.99 7.55 8.61
C ASP A 470 -40.00 6.41 8.33
N VAL A 471 -40.52 5.19 8.13
CA VAL A 471 -39.70 4.03 7.76
C VAL A 471 -38.99 4.26 6.42
N ALA A 472 -39.70 4.74 5.40
CA ALA A 472 -39.11 4.99 4.08
C ALA A 472 -37.94 6.00 4.13
N TRP A 473 -38.07 7.06 4.94
CA TRP A 473 -37.00 8.04 5.12
C TRP A 473 -35.78 7.51 5.88
N LEU A 474 -35.97 6.52 6.77
CA LEU A 474 -34.88 5.86 7.49
C LEU A 474 -34.23 4.73 6.66
N VAL A 475 -34.97 4.08 5.76
CA VAL A 475 -34.42 3.06 4.85
C VAL A 475 -33.49 3.68 3.80
N LEU A 476 -33.80 4.89 3.33
CA LEU A 476 -32.99 5.58 2.31
C LEU A 476 -31.51 5.76 2.71
N PRO A 477 -31.16 6.33 3.88
CA PRO A 477 -29.76 6.44 4.30
C PRO A 477 -29.10 5.08 4.52
N ALA A 478 -29.83 4.03 4.96
CA ALA A 478 -29.28 2.67 5.04
C ALA A 478 -28.80 2.16 3.67
N GLY A 479 -29.60 2.38 2.62
CA GLY A 479 -29.22 2.01 1.25
C GLY A 479 -27.99 2.78 0.76
N ILE A 480 -27.95 4.10 1.00
CA ILE A 480 -26.82 4.96 0.60
C ILE A 480 -25.53 4.57 1.35
N PHE A 481 -25.60 4.28 2.65
CA PHE A 481 -24.43 3.84 3.41
C PHE A 481 -23.96 2.45 2.97
N THR A 482 -24.88 1.54 2.63
CA THR A 482 -24.52 0.22 2.07
C THR A 482 -23.81 0.38 0.72
N LEU A 483 -24.32 1.25 -0.16
CA LEU A 483 -23.66 1.58 -1.42
C LEU A 483 -22.26 2.19 -1.19
N ASN A 484 -22.14 3.12 -0.23
CA ASN A 484 -20.86 3.69 0.13
C ASN A 484 -19.86 2.60 0.56
N ASN A 485 -20.29 1.63 1.37
CA ASN A 485 -19.42 0.54 1.80
C ASN A 485 -18.90 -0.29 0.61
N ILE A 486 -19.72 -0.52 -0.43
CA ILE A 486 -19.26 -1.17 -1.68
C ILE A 486 -18.21 -0.30 -2.38
N LEU A 487 -18.53 0.99 -2.55
CA LEU A 487 -17.69 1.94 -3.28
C LEU A 487 -16.32 2.11 -2.62
N VAL A 488 -16.24 2.02 -1.28
CA VAL A 488 -14.96 2.01 -0.55
C VAL A 488 -14.07 0.87 -1.02
N TRP A 489 -14.58 -0.37 -1.07
CA TRP A 489 -13.81 -1.52 -1.52
C TRP A 489 -13.36 -1.38 -2.97
N TRP A 490 -14.26 -0.90 -3.84
CA TRP A 490 -13.94 -0.67 -5.24
C TRP A 490 -12.91 0.44 -5.45
N ALA A 491 -13.00 1.50 -4.63
CA ALA A 491 -12.08 2.63 -4.68
C ALA A 491 -10.69 2.25 -4.20
N ILE A 492 -10.57 1.53 -3.07
CA ILE A 492 -9.27 1.07 -2.55
C ILE A 492 -8.63 0.06 -3.52
N GLY A 493 -9.41 -0.85 -4.10
CA GLY A 493 -8.86 -1.87 -5.01
C GLY A 493 -8.39 -1.35 -6.38
N ARG A 494 -8.71 -0.12 -6.76
CA ARG A 494 -8.40 0.47 -8.08
C ARG A 494 -7.59 1.75 -8.03
N ASN A 495 -7.32 2.29 -6.83
CA ASN A 495 -6.52 3.48 -6.63
C ASN A 495 -5.34 3.14 -5.72
N ASP A 496 -4.20 3.78 -5.94
CA ASP A 496 -3.12 3.76 -4.96
C ASP A 496 -3.55 4.45 -3.66
N ILE A 497 -3.00 4.00 -2.53
CA ILE A 497 -3.38 4.45 -1.19
C ILE A 497 -3.17 5.96 -1.03
N SER A 498 -2.12 6.52 -1.64
CA SER A 498 -1.80 7.95 -1.68
C SER A 498 -2.90 8.75 -2.37
N THR A 499 -3.30 8.38 -3.59
CA THR A 499 -4.38 9.02 -4.35
C THR A 499 -5.72 8.86 -3.64
N PHE A 500 -6.03 7.66 -3.11
CA PHE A 500 -7.25 7.42 -2.35
C PHE A 500 -7.37 8.38 -1.14
N GLY A 501 -6.29 8.51 -0.36
CA GLY A 501 -6.26 9.39 0.82
C GLY A 501 -6.52 10.86 0.49
N VAL A 502 -5.90 11.35 -0.59
CA VAL A 502 -6.07 12.74 -1.08
C VAL A 502 -7.53 13.04 -1.42
N PHE A 503 -8.14 12.23 -2.28
CA PHE A 503 -9.48 12.51 -2.80
C PHE A 503 -10.58 12.14 -1.81
N ARG A 504 -10.33 11.24 -0.85
CA ARG A 504 -11.27 10.89 0.22
C ARG A 504 -11.65 12.11 1.07
N ASP A 505 -10.70 13.01 1.33
CA ASP A 505 -10.92 14.15 2.23
C ASP A 505 -11.81 15.25 1.59
N THR A 506 -12.10 15.15 0.28
CA THR A 506 -13.10 15.98 -0.42
C THR A 506 -14.53 15.83 0.14
N MET A 507 -14.78 14.78 0.94
CA MET A 507 -16.05 14.54 1.64
C MET A 507 -16.55 15.78 2.42
N ILE A 508 -15.64 16.59 2.98
CA ILE A 508 -15.99 17.79 3.75
C ILE A 508 -16.72 18.81 2.85
N LEU A 509 -16.20 19.00 1.64
CA LEU A 509 -16.79 19.90 0.64
C LEU A 509 -18.16 19.39 0.18
N TRP A 510 -18.26 18.09 -0.12
CA TRP A 510 -19.53 17.45 -0.47
C TRP A 510 -20.57 17.61 0.63
N THR A 511 -20.19 17.42 1.89
CA THR A 511 -21.10 17.53 3.03
C THR A 511 -21.62 18.96 3.17
N ALA A 512 -20.75 19.96 3.13
CA ALA A 512 -21.16 21.37 3.24
C ALA A 512 -22.09 21.78 2.09
N PHE A 513 -21.78 21.34 0.87
CA PHE A 513 -22.59 21.60 -0.32
C PHE A 513 -23.98 20.94 -0.23
N LEU A 514 -24.02 19.62 0.01
CA LEU A 514 -25.24 18.84 0.10
C LEU A 514 -26.11 19.32 1.28
N TRP A 515 -25.50 19.58 2.44
CA TRP A 515 -26.21 20.09 3.61
C TRP A 515 -26.90 21.42 3.31
N ARG A 516 -26.19 22.38 2.69
CA ARG A 516 -26.77 23.67 2.26
C ARG A 516 -27.92 23.47 1.27
N MET A 517 -27.81 22.52 0.33
CA MET A 517 -28.88 22.23 -0.62
C MET A 517 -30.13 21.62 0.04
N VAL A 518 -29.95 20.72 1.00
CA VAL A 518 -31.04 20.00 1.66
C VAL A 518 -31.78 20.87 2.67
N PHE A 519 -31.04 21.55 3.56
CA PHE A 519 -31.62 22.39 4.60
C PHE A 519 -31.90 23.82 4.14
N GLY A 520 -31.28 24.28 3.04
CA GLY A 520 -31.53 25.60 2.47
C GLY A 520 -31.00 26.78 3.30
N VAL A 521 -30.20 26.50 4.34
CA VAL A 521 -29.64 27.50 5.25
C VAL A 521 -28.20 27.84 4.83
N PRO A 522 -27.83 29.13 4.71
CA PRO A 522 -26.44 29.50 4.44
C PRO A 522 -25.56 29.25 5.68
N LEU A 523 -24.35 28.70 5.48
CA LEU A 523 -23.41 28.41 6.57
C LEU A 523 -22.76 29.66 7.18
N GLY A 524 -22.81 30.80 6.48
CA GLY A 524 -22.16 32.04 6.91
C GLY A 524 -20.64 32.09 6.60
N PRO A 525 -20.04 33.29 6.56
CA PRO A 525 -18.67 33.48 6.11
C PRO A 525 -17.64 32.84 7.04
N THR A 526 -17.82 32.91 8.36
CA THR A 526 -16.87 32.34 9.34
C THR A 526 -16.77 30.83 9.21
N ARG A 527 -17.88 30.14 9.00
CA ARG A 527 -17.91 28.68 8.82
C ARG A 527 -17.31 28.25 7.49
N LEU A 528 -17.54 29.03 6.43
CA LEU A 528 -16.90 28.81 5.12
C LEU A 528 -15.39 29.03 5.18
N LEU A 529 -14.93 30.08 5.88
CA LEU A 529 -13.51 30.30 6.14
C LEU A 529 -12.89 29.14 6.91
N ALA A 530 -13.56 28.64 7.96
CA ALA A 530 -13.10 27.49 8.72
C ALA A 530 -12.98 26.22 7.85
N ILE A 531 -13.95 25.95 6.98
CA ILE A 531 -13.89 24.85 6.01
C ILE A 531 -12.73 25.04 5.04
N ALA A 532 -12.48 26.26 4.55
CA ALA A 532 -11.35 26.54 3.66
C ALA A 532 -9.99 26.30 4.35
N VAL A 533 -9.84 26.77 5.60
CA VAL A 533 -8.64 26.51 6.43
C VAL A 533 -8.44 25.01 6.66
N LEU A 534 -9.51 24.27 6.93
CA LEU A 534 -9.47 22.81 7.08
C LEU A 534 -8.99 22.10 5.82
N VAL A 535 -9.60 22.42 4.68
CA VAL A 535 -9.22 21.82 3.39
C VAL A 535 -7.78 22.16 3.03
N PHE A 536 -7.33 23.39 3.31
CA PHE A 536 -5.95 23.77 3.12
C PHE A 536 -4.99 22.97 4.02
N GLY A 537 -5.31 22.80 5.30
CA GLY A 537 -4.52 21.98 6.22
C GLY A 537 -4.43 20.51 5.78
N LEU A 538 -5.54 19.92 5.34
CA LEU A 538 -5.58 18.55 4.83
C LEU A 538 -4.79 18.40 3.52
N ALA A 539 -4.89 19.36 2.61
CA ALA A 539 -4.10 19.38 1.39
C ALA A 539 -2.60 19.52 1.68
N LEU A 540 -2.21 20.39 2.63
CA LEU A 540 -0.82 20.50 3.05
C LEU A 540 -0.29 19.20 3.67
N ASN A 541 -1.11 18.50 4.45
CA ASN A 541 -0.72 17.20 5.03
C ASN A 541 -0.44 16.14 3.94
N GLN A 542 -1.09 16.28 2.78
CA GLN A 542 -0.98 15.37 1.64
C GLN A 542 -0.16 15.96 0.49
N LEU A 543 0.66 16.99 0.71
CA LEU A 543 1.29 17.74 -0.37
C LEU A 543 2.17 16.87 -1.28
N GLU A 544 2.98 15.99 -0.71
CA GLU A 544 3.84 15.08 -1.47
C GLU A 544 3.00 14.10 -2.31
N ASN A 545 1.94 13.54 -1.71
CA ASN A 545 1.00 12.64 -2.38
C ASN A 545 0.22 13.36 -3.50
N LEU A 546 -0.17 14.61 -3.27
CA LEU A 546 -0.85 15.46 -4.26
C LEU A 546 0.03 15.71 -5.49
N LEU A 547 1.31 16.01 -5.28
CA LEU A 547 2.27 16.27 -6.35
C LEU A 547 2.58 15.02 -7.19
N GLN A 548 2.50 13.83 -6.59
CA GLN A 548 2.72 12.56 -7.27
C GLN A 548 1.43 11.99 -7.88
N SER A 549 0.26 12.36 -7.36
CA SER A 549 -1.03 11.83 -7.81
C SER A 549 -1.35 12.27 -9.25
N ARG A 550 -1.66 11.29 -10.11
CA ARG A 550 -2.19 11.55 -11.46
C ARG A 550 -3.70 11.40 -11.43
N PHE A 551 -4.40 12.39 -11.96
CA PHE A 551 -5.85 12.28 -12.13
C PHE A 551 -6.14 11.14 -13.12
N SER A 552 -6.78 10.08 -12.64
CA SER A 552 -7.09 8.88 -13.40
C SER A 552 -8.58 8.56 -13.27
N TRP A 553 -9.12 7.76 -14.19
CA TRP A 553 -10.54 7.34 -14.16
C TRP A 553 -10.97 6.75 -12.80
N PRO A 554 -10.16 5.91 -12.12
CA PRO A 554 -10.45 5.42 -10.77
C PRO A 554 -10.66 6.49 -9.69
N VAL A 555 -10.12 7.71 -9.87
CA VAL A 555 -10.35 8.83 -8.93
C VAL A 555 -11.83 9.21 -8.88
N LEU A 556 -12.55 9.08 -9.99
CA LEU A 556 -13.99 9.37 -10.02
C LEU A 556 -14.78 8.43 -9.11
N LEU A 557 -14.32 7.20 -8.88
CA LEU A 557 -14.91 6.28 -7.92
C LEU A 557 -14.72 6.78 -6.49
N VAL A 558 -13.56 7.36 -6.16
CA VAL A 558 -13.30 7.97 -4.84
C VAL A 558 -14.21 9.18 -4.64
N LEU A 559 -14.37 10.04 -5.66
CA LEU A 559 -15.26 11.20 -5.59
C LEU A 559 -16.74 10.79 -5.46
N LEU A 560 -17.15 9.74 -6.16
CA LEU A 560 -18.50 9.18 -6.02
C LEU A 560 -18.72 8.60 -4.61
N MET A 561 -17.74 7.84 -4.11
CA MET A 561 -17.77 7.31 -2.74
C MET A 561 -17.93 8.44 -1.72
N THR A 562 -17.12 9.50 -1.79
CA THR A 562 -17.19 10.61 -0.82
C THR A 562 -18.49 11.39 -0.95
N ALA A 563 -19.02 11.57 -2.15
CA ALA A 563 -20.33 12.17 -2.37
C ALA A 563 -21.47 11.31 -1.80
N CYS A 564 -21.42 9.98 -1.98
CA CYS A 564 -22.39 9.05 -1.39
C CYS A 564 -22.34 9.07 0.14
N ASN A 565 -21.14 9.05 0.74
CA ASN A 565 -20.99 9.14 2.19
C ASN A 565 -21.56 10.45 2.76
N ALA A 566 -21.25 11.57 2.10
CA ALA A 566 -21.76 12.88 2.47
C ALA A 566 -23.29 12.94 2.34
N LEU A 567 -23.85 12.42 1.25
CA LEU A 567 -25.29 12.34 1.04
C LEU A 567 -25.98 11.48 2.10
N GLY A 568 -25.44 10.29 2.39
CA GLY A 568 -25.96 9.41 3.42
C GLY A 568 -26.00 10.09 4.79
N SER A 569 -24.96 10.84 5.15
CA SER A 569 -24.89 11.60 6.40
C SER A 569 -25.95 12.71 6.47
N VAL A 570 -26.11 13.50 5.41
CA VAL A 570 -27.09 14.60 5.36
C VAL A 570 -28.53 14.07 5.31
N VAL A 571 -28.79 13.00 4.57
CA VAL A 571 -30.11 12.36 4.52
C VAL A 571 -30.45 11.71 5.86
N ASN A 572 -29.48 11.10 6.54
CA ASN A 572 -29.70 10.52 7.86
C ASN A 572 -30.04 11.61 8.90
N GLU A 573 -29.31 12.74 8.89
CA GLU A 573 -29.66 13.91 9.72
C GLU A 573 -31.10 14.37 9.44
N PHE A 574 -31.46 14.51 8.16
CA PHE A 574 -32.80 14.94 7.77
C PHE A 574 -33.87 13.96 8.24
N ALA A 575 -33.65 12.64 8.08
CA ALA A 575 -34.57 11.61 8.52
C ALA A 575 -34.75 11.61 10.05
N LEU A 576 -33.64 11.71 10.79
CA LEU A 576 -33.64 11.71 12.25
C LEU A 576 -34.36 12.93 12.85
N LYS A 577 -34.23 14.11 12.23
CA LYS A 577 -34.84 15.37 12.68
C LYS A 577 -36.25 15.60 12.13
N ARG A 578 -36.73 14.76 11.22
CA ARG A 578 -38.05 14.94 10.60
C ARG A 578 -39.18 14.84 11.63
N ARG A 579 -39.05 13.90 12.57
CA ARG A 579 -40.04 13.66 13.63
C ARG A 579 -39.36 13.75 14.99
N ASP A 580 -39.38 14.95 15.58
CA ASP A 580 -38.65 15.24 16.81
C ASP A 580 -39.10 14.40 18.03
N GLY A 581 -40.38 14.02 18.09
CA GLY A 581 -40.95 13.22 19.19
C GLY A 581 -40.69 11.71 19.13
N MET A 582 -40.22 11.17 17.99
CA MET A 582 -39.95 9.75 17.88
C MET A 582 -38.65 9.38 18.60
N ASP A 583 -38.67 8.31 19.39
CA ASP A 583 -37.50 7.81 20.11
C ASP A 583 -36.35 7.47 19.14
N ILE A 584 -35.14 7.94 19.47
CA ILE A 584 -33.96 7.76 18.61
C ILE A 584 -33.57 6.30 18.46
N ASN A 585 -33.77 5.46 19.49
CA ASN A 585 -33.41 4.06 19.44
C ASN A 585 -34.38 3.29 18.53
N VAL A 586 -35.66 3.70 18.45
CA VAL A 586 -36.62 3.19 17.44
C VAL A 586 -36.17 3.56 16.03
N GLN A 587 -35.78 4.82 15.80
CA GLN A 587 -35.29 5.26 14.48
C GLN A 587 -34.03 4.49 14.06
N ASN A 588 -33.10 4.30 15.00
CA ASN A 588 -31.89 3.52 14.83
C ASN A 588 -32.20 2.04 14.55
N ALA A 589 -33.15 1.43 15.27
CA ALA A 589 -33.54 0.03 15.03
C ALA A 589 -34.07 -0.17 13.59
N ILE A 590 -34.89 0.77 13.08
CA ILE A 590 -35.38 0.72 11.69
C ILE A 590 -34.22 0.88 10.70
N LEU A 591 -33.37 1.88 10.91
CA LEU A 591 -32.20 2.16 10.08
C LEU A 591 -31.25 0.95 9.98
N TYR A 592 -30.88 0.38 11.13
CA TYR A 592 -29.93 -0.73 11.20
C TYR A 592 -30.55 -2.05 10.73
N ALA A 593 -31.85 -2.28 10.95
CA ALA A 593 -32.54 -3.44 10.37
C ALA A 593 -32.51 -3.40 8.84
N ALA A 594 -32.76 -2.23 8.23
CA ALA A 594 -32.62 -2.05 6.79
C ALA A 594 -31.17 -2.25 6.31
N ALA A 595 -30.18 -1.74 7.05
CA ALA A 595 -28.77 -1.91 6.73
C ALA A 595 -28.30 -3.37 6.78
N VAL A 596 -28.77 -4.14 7.78
CA VAL A 596 -28.53 -5.59 7.87
C VAL A 596 -29.09 -6.31 6.64
N VAL A 597 -30.33 -6.01 6.26
CA VAL A 597 -30.96 -6.61 5.08
C VAL A 597 -30.19 -6.27 3.80
N PHE A 598 -29.87 -5.00 3.57
CA PHE A 598 -29.12 -4.60 2.37
C PHE A 598 -27.72 -5.21 2.32
N THR A 599 -27.01 -5.27 3.44
CA THR A 599 -25.68 -5.88 3.51
C THR A 599 -25.75 -7.40 3.27
N ALA A 600 -26.74 -8.08 3.83
CA ALA A 600 -26.97 -9.51 3.60
C ALA A 600 -27.31 -9.79 2.12
N LEU A 601 -28.22 -9.02 1.52
CA LEU A 601 -28.55 -9.12 0.10
C LEU A 601 -27.34 -8.91 -0.80
N LEU A 602 -26.49 -7.94 -0.45
CA LEU A 602 -25.27 -7.66 -1.18
C LEU A 602 -24.26 -8.81 -1.11
N ILE A 603 -24.09 -9.46 0.05
CA ILE A 603 -23.26 -10.67 0.20
C ILE A 603 -23.80 -11.80 -0.69
N LEU A 604 -25.13 -11.96 -0.76
CA LEU A 604 -25.77 -12.97 -1.60
C LEU A 604 -25.58 -12.69 -3.10
N VAL A 605 -25.79 -11.44 -3.53
CA VAL A 605 -25.70 -11.05 -4.95
C VAL A 605 -24.26 -11.00 -5.47
N SER A 606 -23.29 -10.68 -4.60
CA SER A 606 -21.87 -10.62 -4.98
C SER A 606 -21.21 -11.98 -5.23
N GLY A 607 -21.94 -13.11 -5.11
CA GLY A 607 -21.42 -14.47 -5.29
C GLY A 607 -20.57 -14.97 -4.12
N ARG A 608 -20.18 -14.09 -3.19
CA ARG A 608 -19.35 -14.40 -2.00
C ARG A 608 -20.06 -15.27 -0.97
N GLY A 609 -21.39 -15.36 -1.02
CA GLY A 609 -22.17 -16.21 -0.11
C GLY A 609 -21.79 -17.69 -0.18
N LEU A 610 -21.40 -18.19 -1.36
CA LEU A 610 -21.00 -19.59 -1.53
C LEU A 610 -19.59 -19.86 -0.96
N ASP A 611 -18.69 -18.88 -1.08
CA ASP A 611 -17.36 -18.95 -0.49
C ASP A 611 -17.46 -18.87 1.03
N LEU A 612 -18.29 -17.97 1.58
CA LEU A 612 -18.58 -17.89 3.01
C LEU A 612 -19.17 -19.17 3.59
N TYR A 613 -19.96 -19.91 2.82
CA TYR A 613 -20.48 -21.21 3.23
C TYR A 613 -19.38 -22.28 3.33
N LYS A 614 -18.38 -22.24 2.42
CA LYS A 614 -17.27 -23.21 2.39
C LYS A 614 -16.17 -22.91 3.43
N HIS A 615 -15.87 -21.64 3.59
CA HIS A 615 -14.75 -21.11 4.39
C HIS A 615 -15.18 -20.76 5.83
N GLY A 616 -16.45 -20.41 6.01
CA GLY A 616 -17.05 -20.06 7.30
C GLY A 616 -17.07 -18.57 7.54
N PHE A 617 -18.17 -18.07 8.13
CA PHE A 617 -18.42 -16.64 8.31
C PHE A 617 -17.35 -15.90 9.14
N PHE A 618 -16.78 -16.59 10.13
CA PHE A 618 -15.79 -16.02 11.06
C PHE A 618 -14.35 -16.38 10.71
N GLU A 619 -14.08 -16.90 9.51
CA GLU A 619 -12.71 -17.19 9.10
C GLU A 619 -11.86 -15.90 9.14
N GLY A 620 -10.67 -15.99 9.74
CA GLY A 620 -9.75 -14.88 9.93
C GLY A 620 -10.12 -13.84 10.98
N PHE A 621 -11.27 -13.96 11.66
CA PHE A 621 -11.62 -13.05 12.75
C PHE A 621 -10.70 -13.25 13.94
N THR A 622 -10.02 -12.18 14.35
CA THR A 622 -9.16 -12.16 15.54
C THR A 622 -9.85 -11.44 16.70
N ARG A 623 -9.25 -11.48 17.89
CA ARG A 623 -9.69 -10.68 19.05
C ARG A 623 -9.68 -9.18 18.71
N HIS A 624 -8.67 -8.70 17.97
CA HIS A 624 -8.58 -7.30 17.53
C HIS A 624 -9.67 -6.96 16.50
N THR A 625 -9.98 -7.86 15.58
CA THR A 625 -11.08 -7.66 14.62
C THR A 625 -12.42 -7.51 15.33
N MET A 626 -12.70 -8.39 16.31
CA MET A 626 -13.92 -8.32 17.12
C MET A 626 -13.98 -7.02 17.94
N PHE A 627 -12.85 -6.58 18.50
CA PHE A 627 -12.74 -5.30 19.19
C PHE A 627 -13.09 -4.13 18.25
N THR A 628 -12.51 -4.09 17.05
CA THR A 628 -12.81 -3.06 16.04
C THR A 628 -14.30 -3.05 15.66
N VAL A 629 -14.92 -4.22 15.47
CA VAL A 629 -16.36 -4.33 15.18
C VAL A 629 -17.22 -3.74 16.32
N ILE A 630 -16.88 -4.03 17.57
CA ILE A 630 -17.59 -3.48 18.73
C ILE A 630 -17.44 -1.96 18.77
N MET A 631 -16.22 -1.45 18.63
CA MET A 631 -15.96 0.00 18.62
C MET A 631 -16.68 0.70 17.46
N GLN A 632 -16.69 0.12 16.26
CA GLN A 632 -17.43 0.64 15.09
C GLN A 632 -18.93 0.73 15.37
N ALA A 633 -19.51 -0.25 16.08
CA ALA A 633 -20.92 -0.22 16.45
C ALA A 633 -21.22 0.96 17.39
N PHE A 634 -20.41 1.17 18.43
CA PHE A 634 -20.55 2.32 19.33
C PHE A 634 -20.32 3.66 18.62
N ALA A 635 -19.35 3.75 17.71
CA ALA A 635 -19.14 4.93 16.88
C ALA A 635 -20.39 5.25 16.06
N GLY A 636 -21.03 4.25 15.44
CA GLY A 636 -22.27 4.43 14.69
C GLY A 636 -23.45 4.91 15.54
N LEU A 637 -23.59 4.38 16.76
CA LEU A 637 -24.59 4.83 17.74
C LEU A 637 -24.33 6.26 18.22
N ALA A 638 -23.07 6.65 18.42
CA ALA A 638 -22.69 8.02 18.73
C ALA A 638 -23.00 8.97 17.56
N VAL A 639 -22.71 8.57 16.31
CA VAL A 639 -23.03 9.36 15.11
C VAL A 639 -24.52 9.65 15.01
N SER A 640 -25.41 8.68 15.25
CA SER A 640 -26.86 8.93 15.22
C SER A 640 -27.29 10.03 16.20
N ARG A 641 -26.71 10.05 17.41
CA ARG A 641 -26.96 11.07 18.43
C ARG A 641 -26.39 12.43 18.01
N ILE A 642 -25.17 12.46 17.47
CA ILE A 642 -24.60 13.70 16.92
C ILE A 642 -25.51 14.27 15.83
N LEU A 643 -25.98 13.45 14.90
CA LEU A 643 -26.86 13.89 13.82
C LEU A 643 -28.26 14.29 14.33
N LYS A 644 -28.74 13.74 15.44
CA LYS A 644 -30.01 14.15 16.06
C LYS A 644 -29.91 15.53 16.72
N TYR A 645 -28.81 15.82 17.42
CA TYR A 645 -28.66 17.02 18.25
C TYR A 645 -27.75 18.11 17.67
N SER A 646 -27.03 17.82 16.59
CA SER A 646 -26.16 18.70 15.82
C SER A 646 -26.33 18.39 14.33
N ASP A 647 -25.38 18.71 13.47
CA ASP A 647 -25.48 18.60 12.03
C ASP A 647 -24.36 17.76 11.41
N ALA A 648 -24.60 17.25 10.20
CA ALA A 648 -23.66 16.40 9.48
C ALA A 648 -22.34 17.11 9.16
N VAL A 649 -22.37 18.44 8.99
CA VAL A 649 -21.16 19.24 8.73
C VAL A 649 -20.29 19.27 9.98
N GLN A 650 -20.87 19.57 11.15
CA GLN A 650 -20.18 19.57 12.44
C GLN A 650 -19.59 18.18 12.76
N LYS A 651 -20.32 17.09 12.51
CA LYS A 651 -19.82 15.71 12.67
C LYS A 651 -18.58 15.45 11.82
N ASN A 652 -18.60 15.83 10.54
CA ASN A 652 -17.48 15.60 9.63
C ASN A 652 -16.28 16.51 9.94
N ILE A 653 -16.51 17.74 10.41
CA ILE A 653 -15.44 18.63 10.89
C ILE A 653 -14.82 18.10 12.18
N ALA A 654 -15.61 17.63 13.15
CA ALA A 654 -15.08 17.01 14.36
C ALA A 654 -14.23 15.77 14.03
N ALA A 655 -14.65 14.95 13.06
CA ALA A 655 -13.89 13.80 12.59
C ALA A 655 -12.50 14.15 12.02
N CYS A 656 -12.26 15.40 11.60
CA CYS A 656 -10.96 15.85 11.12
C CYS A 656 -9.93 16.02 12.26
N LEU A 657 -10.38 16.13 13.53
CA LEU A 657 -9.48 16.18 14.69
C LEU A 657 -8.71 14.88 14.94
N ARG A 658 -9.13 13.75 14.33
CA ARG A 658 -8.42 12.47 14.41
C ARG A 658 -6.97 12.60 13.96
N GLY A 659 -6.74 13.24 12.81
CA GLY A 659 -5.39 13.42 12.26
C GLY A 659 -4.45 14.18 13.21
N PRO A 660 -4.80 15.40 13.65
CA PRO A 660 -4.01 16.13 14.63
C PRO A 660 -3.78 15.39 15.94
N ILE A 661 -4.80 14.68 16.46
CA ILE A 661 -4.65 13.87 17.67
C ILE A 661 -3.64 12.74 17.43
N LEU A 662 -3.73 12.03 16.30
CA LEU A 662 -2.78 10.99 15.93
C LEU A 662 -1.35 11.54 15.78
N VAL A 663 -1.15 12.74 15.22
CA VAL A 663 0.18 13.36 15.10
C VAL A 663 0.80 13.61 16.48
N VAL A 664 0.00 14.02 17.48
CA VAL A 664 0.47 14.26 18.85
C VAL A 664 0.71 12.95 19.61
N ILE A 665 -0.15 11.96 19.40
CA ILE A 665 -0.08 10.67 20.08
C ILE A 665 1.02 9.79 19.48
N SER A 666 1.22 9.82 18.17
CA SER A 666 2.12 8.91 17.44
C SER A 666 3.55 8.81 17.97
N PRO A 667 4.23 9.88 18.43
CA PRO A 667 5.60 9.77 18.94
C PRO A 667 5.72 8.95 20.22
N ALA A 668 4.60 8.76 20.95
CA ALA A 668 4.55 7.91 22.13
C ALA A 668 4.47 6.41 21.80
N PHE A 669 4.11 6.04 20.57
CA PHE A 669 3.87 4.65 20.14
C PHE A 669 4.80 4.20 19.01
N VAL A 670 5.27 5.13 18.18
CA VAL A 670 6.14 4.89 17.04
C VAL A 670 7.24 5.94 17.10
N ARG A 671 8.52 5.53 17.04
CA ARG A 671 9.66 6.43 16.78
C ARG A 671 9.61 6.93 15.33
N SER A 672 8.54 7.60 14.95
CA SER A 672 8.40 8.28 13.67
C SER A 672 8.96 9.69 13.83
N SER A 673 9.89 10.08 12.97
CA SER A 673 10.26 11.49 12.79
C SER A 673 9.08 12.22 12.16
N ALA A 674 8.11 12.67 12.97
CA ALA A 674 7.02 13.48 12.48
C ALA A 674 7.59 14.68 11.73
N ASN A 675 7.37 14.72 10.41
CA ASN A 675 7.87 15.78 9.56
C ASN A 675 7.30 17.12 10.04
N ILE A 676 8.12 18.16 10.04
CA ILE A 676 7.71 19.52 10.45
C ILE A 676 6.45 19.97 9.69
N LEU A 677 6.34 19.59 8.42
CA LEU A 677 5.16 19.85 7.59
C LEU A 677 3.89 19.19 8.12
N THR A 678 3.97 17.92 8.52
CA THR A 678 2.86 17.16 9.13
C THR A 678 2.40 17.84 10.42
N PHE A 679 3.33 18.28 11.27
CA PHE A 679 3.00 19.02 12.49
C PHE A 679 2.28 20.34 12.20
N PHE A 680 2.80 21.16 11.27
CA PHE A 680 2.15 22.41 10.89
C PHE A 680 0.76 22.18 10.28
N SER A 681 0.62 21.17 9.42
CA SER A 681 -0.68 20.81 8.83
C SER A 681 -1.70 20.40 9.90
N ALA A 682 -1.28 19.64 10.92
CA ALA A 682 -2.11 19.25 12.05
C ALA A 682 -2.59 20.46 12.86
N VAL A 683 -1.72 21.44 13.11
CA VAL A 683 -2.10 22.70 13.79
C VAL A 683 -3.12 23.48 12.96
N ILE A 684 -2.93 23.58 11.65
CA ILE A 684 -3.87 24.27 10.75
C ILE A 684 -5.24 23.57 10.78
N VAL A 685 -5.27 22.24 10.64
CA VAL A 685 -6.51 21.46 10.71
C VAL A 685 -7.20 21.65 12.08
N ALA A 686 -6.46 21.54 13.18
CA ALA A 686 -7.00 21.76 14.52
C ALA A 686 -7.58 23.18 14.69
N SER A 687 -6.91 24.20 14.15
CA SER A 687 -7.40 25.59 14.18
C SER A 687 -8.71 25.76 13.40
N GLY A 688 -8.82 25.18 12.20
CA GLY A 688 -10.04 25.21 11.40
C GLY A 688 -11.20 24.49 12.07
N CYS A 689 -10.95 23.35 12.71
CA CYS A 689 -11.94 22.66 13.55
C CYS A 689 -12.41 23.55 14.69
N ALA A 690 -11.48 24.17 15.43
CA ALA A 690 -11.81 25.04 16.55
C ALA A 690 -12.64 26.26 16.14
N ILE A 691 -12.28 26.93 15.03
CA ILE A 691 -13.03 28.09 14.51
C ILE A 691 -14.47 27.68 14.16
N TYR A 692 -14.65 26.54 13.50
CA TYR A 692 -16.00 26.07 13.16
C TYR A 692 -16.80 25.67 14.40
N LEU A 693 -16.21 24.85 15.28
CA LEU A 693 -16.89 24.31 16.46
C LEU A 693 -17.28 25.43 17.43
N HIS A 694 -16.48 26.50 17.56
CA HIS A 694 -16.83 27.66 18.39
C HIS A 694 -18.10 28.40 17.90
N GLN A 695 -18.51 28.23 16.64
CA GLN A 695 -19.76 28.81 16.12
C GLN A 695 -21.01 28.04 16.56
N GLY A 696 -20.86 26.86 17.17
CA GLY A 696 -21.96 25.97 17.56
C GLY A 696 -22.71 25.34 16.37
N PRO A 697 -23.77 24.57 16.64
CA PRO A 697 -24.60 23.94 15.61
C PRO A 697 -25.22 24.98 14.66
N VAL A 698 -25.51 24.62 13.40
CA VAL A 698 -26.23 25.55 12.52
C VAL A 698 -27.70 25.65 12.98
N SER A 699 -28.15 26.85 13.35
CA SER A 699 -29.56 27.09 13.64
C SER A 699 -30.40 26.97 12.37
N THR A 700 -31.05 25.83 12.18
CA THR A 700 -32.08 25.65 11.17
C THR A 700 -33.38 26.23 11.72
N ASN A 701 -33.64 27.53 11.48
CA ASN A 701 -34.90 28.16 11.88
C ASN A 701 -36.07 27.53 11.10
N ASN A 702 -36.59 26.42 11.60
CA ASN A 702 -37.93 25.91 11.31
C ASN A 702 -38.79 26.08 12.57
N SER A 703 -38.98 27.31 13.03
CA SER A 703 -40.35 27.70 13.34
C SER A 703 -41.06 27.75 11.99
N ILE A 704 -41.71 26.65 11.62
CA ILE A 704 -42.86 26.70 10.73
C ILE A 704 -43.79 27.71 11.39
N LYS A 705 -43.76 28.96 10.93
CA LYS A 705 -44.78 29.93 11.27
C LYS A 705 -46.10 29.27 10.94
N ASP A 706 -46.94 29.13 11.95
CA ASP A 706 -48.37 29.25 11.82
C ASP A 706 -48.66 30.41 10.85
N LYS A 707 -48.88 30.06 9.59
CA LYS A 707 -49.62 30.87 8.63
C LYS A 707 -50.95 30.17 8.42
N SER A 708 -51.71 30.06 9.50
CA SER A 708 -53.16 29.93 9.46
C SER A 708 -53.74 30.81 10.55
N CYS A 709 -54.64 31.70 10.13
CA CYS A 709 -55.55 32.53 10.93
C CYS A 709 -55.01 33.83 11.56
N SER A 710 -54.99 34.87 10.74
CA SER A 710 -55.70 36.10 11.08
C SER A 710 -56.36 36.67 9.83
N ALA A 711 -57.60 36.24 9.61
CA ALA A 711 -58.54 36.96 8.76
C ALA A 711 -58.91 38.28 9.46
N SER A 712 -58.80 39.39 8.75
CA SER A 712 -59.57 40.60 9.03
C SER A 712 -60.58 40.77 7.91
N TYR A 713 -61.80 40.33 8.19
CA TYR A 713 -63.06 41.01 7.88
C TYR A 713 -63.96 40.86 9.09
#